data_AF-A0A6A4S5I0-F1
#
_entry.id   AF-A0A6A4S5I0-F1
#
_cell.length_a   1.000
_cell.length_b   1.000
_cell.length_c   1.000
_cell.angle_alpha   90.00
_cell.angle_beta   90.00
_cell.angle_gamma   90.00
#
_symmetry.space_group_name_H-M   'P 1'
#
loop_
_entity.id
_entity.type
_entity.pdbx_description
1 polymer ?
#
loop_
_entity_poly.entity_id
_entity_poly.type
_entity_poly.pdbx_seq_one_letter_code
_entity_poly.pdbx_strand_id
1 'polypeptide(L)'
;MSGAVGGGGGGGGGSSCLGAAAASCSSSGGSAYAAAAGGGAGVAGRLPARVLEHIFSYLDLFDLMRCALVCWHWSNMLADENSEVWRSLCGRSLSDESLRSDILCNLPTYKGKLKAFQHALSSNDCSRNVYVKKNGFTLHRNPIAQSTDGARGKIGFSEGRHAWEIWWEGPLGTVAVIGLATKRASMQCQGYVALLGSDDQSWGWNLVDNNLLHNGEVNGNFPQCNNAPKYQIGERIRVILDMDDKTLAFERGFEFLGVAFRGLPKACLFPAVSAVYGNTEVTMVYLGKPLDGKDVKMPVHGLTPILLCLLPFWIIPTPSSSHPQLSQCRLIQRTALCNNAKLSSVPTGLPRNIEELQLNYNHMQTLQDNSLLLYPSLNSLSLACNNLEKLESNTFQDSKWLESLNLANNNLYLGYQETSQAFKELTGLRGLDLSENKLDDEMAATLLQNLTSVEYLNLSGNLLQRLDETSFRDLHQLKELDLQRNIIFEIDGAFDSNPKLQRLNLAFNDLPCLTDFHMTQLVVLNASHNFIDWFISRQDLNDTFQLETLDLSDNTLLFFPFLPNHSHLRNLYLSHNSLRFYERLADNATFPNSTTTVEFYNLKKYKSNVTTQLWDDGLHGDISSLEILDLRGNQFSGSLYELDVSNNRLNQIVADEGTLSTLGNLTYFNLKAEISTDTVSAWLSLTHLELSDNTGLVVQQSIQSLSETLQHLGLGHTHTQDLDFSGFKRNPFNCCQTEWFRTFETTKTINMVGQSDIECEDPPTILQKSIKKKCLKPTSY
;
A
#
# COMPACT_ATOMS: atom_id res chain seq x y z
N MET A 1 67.67 -18.01 -11.01
CA MET A 1 68.05 -16.82 -10.23
C MET A 1 67.04 -16.72 -9.08
N SER A 2 67.31 -17.37 -7.93
CA SER A 2 68.03 -16.84 -6.75
C SER A 2 67.20 -15.80 -5.99
N GLY A 3 66.84 -15.90 -4.70
CA GLY A 3 67.18 -16.81 -3.59
C GLY A 3 65.98 -16.95 -2.63
N ALA A 4 65.87 -17.97 -1.76
CA ALA A 4 66.68 -18.27 -0.57
C ALA A 4 66.66 -17.12 0.48
N VAL A 5 66.41 -17.26 1.79
CA VAL A 5 66.35 -18.40 2.75
C VAL A 5 65.87 -17.84 4.12
N GLY A 6 65.26 -18.71 4.96
CA GLY A 6 65.40 -18.69 6.44
C GLY A 6 64.19 -18.16 7.24
N GLY A 7 63.64 -18.83 8.26
CA GLY A 7 64.01 -20.05 8.97
C GLY A 7 63.86 -19.90 10.49
N GLY A 8 63.01 -20.74 11.11
CA GLY A 8 62.97 -21.04 12.56
C GLY A 8 62.02 -20.16 13.40
N GLY A 9 61.18 -20.65 14.31
CA GLY A 9 60.93 -22.00 14.83
C GLY A 9 60.24 -21.86 16.20
N GLY A 10 59.42 -22.84 16.60
CA GLY A 10 59.13 -23.08 18.03
C GLY A 10 57.70 -23.48 18.41
N GLY A 11 57.48 -24.80 18.57
CA GLY A 11 56.54 -25.47 19.50
C GLY A 11 55.03 -25.41 19.19
N GLY A 12 54.22 -26.45 19.36
CA GLY A 12 54.40 -27.74 20.02
C GLY A 12 53.26 -28.01 21.02
N GLY A 13 52.42 -29.01 20.74
CA GLY A 13 51.34 -29.52 21.61
C GLY A 13 50.02 -28.73 21.49
N GLY A 14 48.82 -29.30 21.38
CA GLY A 14 48.30 -30.59 21.86
C GLY A 14 47.27 -30.34 22.96
N SER A 15 46.08 -30.95 22.84
CA SER A 15 44.98 -31.02 23.85
C SER A 15 44.17 -29.70 24.04
N SER A 16 42.90 -29.65 24.40
CA SER A 16 41.88 -30.62 24.85
C SER A 16 40.54 -29.89 24.98
N CYS A 17 39.45 -30.64 24.94
CA CYS A 17 38.16 -30.29 25.51
C CYS A 17 38.28 -29.81 26.97
N LEU A 18 37.44 -28.84 27.35
CA LEU A 18 36.86 -28.52 28.67
C LEU A 18 36.00 -27.26 28.40
N GLY A 19 34.78 -27.09 28.88
CA GLY A 19 34.11 -27.68 30.02
C GLY A 19 33.14 -26.60 30.53
N ALA A 20 31.94 -27.03 30.91
CA ALA A 20 30.79 -26.21 31.28
C ALA A 20 31.04 -25.24 32.46
N ALA A 21 30.17 -24.25 32.59
CA ALA A 21 29.67 -23.83 33.90
C ALA A 21 28.22 -23.35 33.79
N ALA A 22 27.31 -24.27 34.13
CA ALA A 22 26.02 -23.92 34.69
C ALA A 22 26.25 -23.37 36.10
N ALA A 23 25.50 -22.33 36.48
CA ALA A 23 25.26 -22.01 37.87
C ALA A 23 23.75 -22.10 38.11
N SER A 24 23.39 -23.08 38.92
CA SER A 24 22.05 -23.44 39.34
C SER A 24 21.80 -23.00 40.80
N CYS A 25 20.51 -22.80 41.11
CA CYS A 25 19.86 -23.01 42.41
C CYS A 25 20.30 -22.18 43.64
N SER A 26 19.37 -21.43 44.21
CA SER A 26 18.66 -21.92 45.42
C SER A 26 17.54 -20.98 45.88
N SER A 27 16.47 -21.62 46.34
CA SER A 27 15.27 -21.11 47.00
C SER A 27 15.55 -20.49 48.37
N SER A 28 14.89 -19.38 48.70
CA SER A 28 14.27 -19.20 50.02
C SER A 28 13.30 -18.01 50.07
N GLY A 29 12.08 -18.32 50.49
CA GLY A 29 11.11 -17.54 51.28
C GLY A 29 11.06 -16.01 51.21
N GLY A 30 9.85 -15.47 50.98
CA GLY A 30 9.49 -14.14 51.45
C GLY A 30 8.35 -13.49 50.70
N SER A 31 7.12 -13.87 51.04
CA SER A 31 5.90 -13.10 50.77
C SER A 31 6.04 -11.65 51.26
N ALA A 32 5.69 -10.66 50.43
CA ALA A 32 5.27 -9.34 50.89
C ALA A 32 4.75 -8.44 49.74
N TYR A 33 3.44 -8.21 49.78
CA TYR A 33 2.73 -6.99 49.40
C TYR A 33 2.51 -6.61 47.93
N ALA A 34 1.22 -6.61 47.60
CA ALA A 34 0.61 -5.73 46.62
C ALA A 34 0.75 -4.23 47.01
N ALA A 35 0.70 -3.39 45.97
CA ALA A 35 0.40 -1.96 45.96
C ALA A 35 1.47 -0.95 46.44
N ALA A 36 2.14 -0.31 45.47
CA ALA A 36 2.50 1.12 45.42
C ALA A 36 3.00 1.41 43.99
N ALA A 37 2.30 2.21 43.17
CA ALA A 37 2.53 3.64 43.02
C ALA A 37 4.02 4.02 42.79
N GLY A 38 4.34 4.44 41.56
CA GLY A 38 5.41 5.42 41.28
C GLY A 38 6.86 4.92 41.29
N GLY A 39 7.50 4.99 40.12
CA GLY A 39 8.97 5.01 39.96
C GLY A 39 9.57 3.70 39.44
N GLY A 40 10.31 3.65 38.33
CA GLY A 40 10.67 4.69 37.38
C GLY A 40 10.93 4.06 36.01
N ALA A 41 10.14 4.43 35.02
CA ALA A 41 10.61 4.38 33.65
C ALA A 41 11.66 5.49 33.54
N GLY A 42 12.94 5.10 33.38
CA GLY A 42 14.00 6.05 33.07
C GLY A 42 13.60 6.92 31.87
N VAL A 43 14.20 8.11 31.77
CA VAL A 43 13.90 9.19 30.81
C VAL A 43 13.58 8.70 29.37
N ALA A 44 14.16 7.59 28.94
CA ALA A 44 13.95 6.95 27.65
C ALA A 44 12.50 6.44 27.40
N GLY A 45 11.76 6.03 28.44
CA GLY A 45 10.37 5.57 28.32
C GLY A 45 9.33 6.70 28.17
N ARG A 46 9.76 7.96 28.28
CA ARG A 46 8.91 9.17 28.15
C ARG A 46 9.19 9.98 26.88
N LEU A 47 10.04 9.48 25.99
CA LEU A 47 10.35 10.17 24.74
C LEU A 47 9.12 10.21 23.82
N PRO A 48 8.83 11.35 23.17
CA PRO A 48 7.77 11.45 22.17
C PRO A 48 7.95 10.44 21.04
N ALA A 49 6.83 9.95 20.49
CA ALA A 49 6.80 8.97 19.40
C ALA A 49 7.72 9.36 18.23
N ARG A 50 7.66 10.61 17.76
CA ARG A 50 8.50 11.13 16.66
C ARG A 50 10.01 11.05 16.94
N VAL A 51 10.43 11.27 18.19
CA VAL A 51 11.84 11.19 18.58
C VAL A 51 12.30 9.74 18.59
N LEU A 52 11.46 8.83 19.11
CA LEU A 52 11.75 7.39 19.09
C LEU A 52 11.78 6.86 17.66
N GLU A 53 10.86 7.28 16.80
CA GLU A 53 10.84 6.91 15.38
C GLU A 53 12.12 7.36 14.66
N HIS A 54 12.58 8.58 14.91
CA HIS A 54 13.83 9.08 14.36
C HIS A 54 15.05 8.33 14.92
N ILE A 55 15.10 8.03 16.22
CA ILE A 55 16.19 7.24 16.81
C ILE A 55 16.20 5.83 16.20
N PHE A 56 15.05 5.17 16.17
CA PHE A 56 14.88 3.81 15.68
C PHE A 56 15.19 3.70 14.18
N SER A 57 14.90 4.73 13.38
CA SER A 57 15.19 4.71 11.93
C SER A 57 16.69 4.65 11.60
N TYR A 58 17.58 4.96 12.55
CA TYR A 58 19.03 4.79 12.39
C TYR A 58 19.55 3.44 12.90
N LEU A 59 18.80 2.75 13.76
CA LEU A 59 19.20 1.46 14.32
C LEU A 59 19.17 0.35 13.27
N ASP A 60 19.96 -0.69 13.49
CA ASP A 60 19.89 -1.91 12.70
C ASP A 60 18.77 -2.84 13.22
N LEU A 61 18.49 -3.92 12.48
CA LEU A 61 17.44 -4.87 12.85
C LEU A 61 17.65 -5.48 14.25
N PHE A 62 18.90 -5.71 14.63
CA PHE A 62 19.24 -6.37 15.89
C PHE A 62 18.99 -5.46 17.09
N ASP A 63 19.37 -4.20 16.98
CA ASP A 63 19.11 -3.18 17.99
C ASP A 63 17.61 -2.86 18.10
N LEU A 64 16.88 -2.81 16.98
CA LEU A 64 15.42 -2.65 16.98
C LEU A 64 14.71 -3.80 17.71
N MET A 65 15.14 -5.04 17.51
CA MET A 65 14.60 -6.19 18.24
C MET A 65 14.81 -6.05 19.75
N ARG A 66 15.96 -5.53 20.19
CA ARG A 66 16.23 -5.27 21.61
C ARG A 66 15.39 -4.11 22.13
N CYS A 67 15.25 -3.03 21.36
CA CYS A 67 14.39 -1.90 21.70
C CYS A 67 12.94 -2.33 21.92
N ALA A 68 12.41 -3.22 21.10
CA ALA A 68 11.05 -3.77 21.27
C ALA A 68 10.86 -4.51 22.61
N LEU A 69 11.93 -5.04 23.21
CA LEU A 69 11.88 -5.75 24.50
C LEU A 69 12.04 -4.81 25.72
N VAL A 70 12.36 -3.54 25.52
CA VAL A 70 12.64 -2.59 26.62
C VAL A 70 11.38 -2.19 27.38
N CYS A 71 10.33 -1.78 26.68
CA CYS A 71 9.04 -1.42 27.29
C CYS A 71 7.89 -1.50 26.29
N TRP A 72 6.65 -1.50 26.81
CA TRP A 72 5.44 -1.57 25.98
C TRP A 72 5.32 -0.41 24.99
N HIS A 73 5.70 0.82 25.37
CA HIS A 73 5.67 1.99 24.48
C HIS A 73 6.56 1.81 23.25
N TRP A 74 7.79 1.35 23.43
CA TRP A 74 8.73 1.10 22.33
C TRP A 74 8.29 -0.09 21.48
N SER A 75 7.79 -1.15 22.12
CA SER A 75 7.22 -2.30 21.42
C SER A 75 6.03 -1.89 20.55
N ASN A 76 5.15 -1.01 21.05
CA ASN A 76 3.98 -0.53 20.33
C ASN A 76 4.37 0.37 19.15
N MET A 77 5.42 1.18 19.31
CA MET A 77 5.98 1.98 18.20
C MET A 77 6.56 1.12 17.08
N LEU A 78 7.21 -0.01 17.43
CA LEU A 78 7.75 -0.96 16.45
C LEU A 78 6.72 -1.99 15.95
N ALA A 79 5.48 -1.92 16.43
CA ALA A 79 4.39 -2.81 16.02
C ALA A 79 3.82 -2.43 14.65
N ASP A 80 3.76 -1.14 14.32
CA ASP A 80 3.40 -0.69 12.97
C ASP A 80 4.49 -1.13 11.99
N GLU A 81 4.13 -2.10 11.14
CA GLU A 81 5.02 -2.75 10.17
C GLU A 81 5.36 -1.87 8.96
N ASN A 82 4.69 -0.72 8.82
CA ASN A 82 4.87 0.25 7.75
C ASN A 82 5.41 1.61 8.19
N SER A 83 5.81 1.74 9.46
CA SER A 83 6.44 2.96 9.98
C SER A 83 7.73 3.35 9.23
N GLU A 84 8.13 4.62 9.37
CA GLU A 84 9.36 5.16 8.78
C GLU A 84 10.61 4.41 9.25
N VAL A 85 10.59 3.82 10.45
CA VAL A 85 11.65 2.95 10.96
C VAL A 85 11.88 1.77 10.02
N TRP A 86 10.83 1.04 9.67
CA TRP A 86 10.92 -0.12 8.80
C TRP A 86 11.19 0.29 7.36
N ARG A 87 10.61 1.41 6.89
CA ARG A 87 10.89 1.96 5.55
C ARG A 87 12.36 2.32 5.37
N SER A 88 12.94 3.07 6.32
CA SER A 88 14.36 3.44 6.34
C SER A 88 15.27 2.22 6.40
N LEU A 89 14.97 1.26 7.27
CA LEU A 89 15.75 0.03 7.35
C LEU A 89 15.63 -0.81 6.06
N CYS A 90 14.45 -0.84 5.43
CA CYS A 90 14.22 -1.44 4.12
C CYS A 90 15.14 -0.83 3.07
N GLY A 91 15.12 0.50 2.93
CA GLY A 91 15.93 1.22 1.93
C GLY A 91 17.43 1.07 2.14
N ARG A 92 17.89 0.87 3.37
CA ARG A 92 19.31 0.59 3.68
C ARG A 92 19.71 -0.87 3.45
N SER A 93 18.76 -1.81 3.52
CA SER A 93 19.05 -3.25 3.51
C SER A 93 18.80 -3.92 2.16
N LEU A 94 17.82 -3.44 1.40
CA LEU A 94 17.41 -3.99 0.11
C LEU A 94 17.94 -3.12 -1.04
N SER A 95 18.17 -3.71 -2.20
CA SER A 95 18.48 -2.93 -3.41
C SER A 95 17.23 -2.19 -3.91
N ASP A 96 17.42 -1.01 -4.49
CA ASP A 96 16.34 -0.24 -5.13
C ASP A 96 15.59 -1.06 -6.19
N GLU A 97 16.32 -1.90 -6.93
CA GLU A 97 15.75 -2.86 -7.89
C GLU A 97 14.74 -3.81 -7.24
N SER A 98 15.05 -4.34 -6.05
CA SER A 98 14.16 -5.27 -5.33
C SER A 98 12.87 -4.58 -4.88
N LEU A 99 12.96 -3.33 -4.45
CA LEU A 99 11.83 -2.55 -3.93
C LEU A 99 10.91 -2.05 -5.04
N ARG A 100 11.44 -1.85 -6.26
CA ARG A 100 10.68 -1.40 -7.45
C ARG A 100 10.18 -2.54 -8.32
N SER A 101 10.72 -3.75 -8.16
CA SER A 101 10.31 -4.94 -8.90
C SER A 101 9.10 -5.65 -8.29
N ASP A 102 8.43 -6.47 -9.10
CA ASP A 102 7.31 -7.32 -8.66
C ASP A 102 7.73 -8.50 -7.77
N ILE A 103 9.04 -8.64 -7.45
CA ILE A 103 9.55 -9.72 -6.60
C ILE A 103 8.88 -9.69 -5.22
N LEU A 104 8.64 -8.49 -4.67
CA LEU A 104 8.11 -8.30 -3.32
C LEU A 104 6.66 -7.82 -3.30
N CYS A 105 5.93 -7.91 -4.41
CA CYS A 105 4.55 -7.39 -4.52
C CYS A 105 3.58 -8.03 -3.52
N ASN A 106 3.76 -9.32 -3.20
CA ASN A 106 2.92 -10.06 -2.25
C ASN A 106 3.26 -9.79 -0.77
N LEU A 107 4.20 -8.88 -0.50
CA LEU A 107 4.59 -8.46 0.84
C LEU A 107 4.17 -7.00 1.07
N PRO A 108 2.99 -6.75 1.67
CA PRO A 108 2.43 -5.41 1.76
C PRO A 108 3.15 -4.52 2.76
N THR A 109 3.97 -5.07 3.66
CA THR A 109 4.65 -4.30 4.72
C THR A 109 6.16 -4.20 4.54
N TYR A 110 6.77 -3.06 4.91
CA TYR A 110 8.23 -2.89 4.89
C TYR A 110 8.92 -3.89 5.83
N LYS A 111 8.36 -4.11 7.02
CA LYS A 111 8.83 -5.15 7.93
C LYS A 111 8.74 -6.54 7.32
N GLY A 112 7.67 -6.83 6.57
CA GLY A 112 7.50 -8.06 5.79
C GLY A 112 8.58 -8.23 4.72
N LYS A 113 8.88 -7.18 3.95
CA LYS A 113 9.95 -7.16 2.93
C LYS A 113 11.34 -7.41 3.54
N LEU A 114 11.66 -6.76 4.67
CA LEU A 114 12.89 -7.02 5.43
C LEU A 114 12.96 -8.45 5.94
N LYS A 115 11.85 -8.96 6.49
CA LYS A 115 11.76 -10.35 6.95
C LYS A 115 12.02 -11.31 5.80
N ALA A 116 11.44 -11.06 4.62
CA ALA A 116 11.72 -11.87 3.44
C ALA A 116 13.20 -11.86 3.07
N PHE A 117 13.86 -10.69 3.09
CA PHE A 117 15.28 -10.55 2.77
C PHE A 117 16.21 -11.33 3.73
N GLN A 118 15.87 -11.36 5.03
CA GLN A 118 16.58 -12.17 6.03
C GLN A 118 16.47 -13.68 5.75
N HIS A 119 15.37 -14.11 5.14
CA HIS A 119 15.09 -15.51 4.79
C HIS A 119 15.38 -15.86 3.32
N ALA A 120 15.95 -14.92 2.56
CA ALA A 120 16.25 -15.07 1.14
C ALA A 120 17.37 -16.10 0.87
N LEU A 121 17.82 -16.23 -0.37
CA LEU A 121 18.86 -17.19 -0.76
C LEU A 121 20.23 -16.85 -0.15
N SER A 122 20.98 -17.89 0.21
CA SER A 122 22.32 -17.76 0.75
C SER A 122 23.35 -17.73 -0.37
N SER A 123 24.11 -16.65 -0.48
CA SER A 123 25.28 -16.57 -1.38
C SER A 123 26.45 -17.46 -0.93
N ASN A 124 26.44 -17.93 0.31
CA ASN A 124 27.48 -18.78 0.89
C ASN A 124 27.12 -20.27 0.86
N ASP A 125 25.88 -20.62 0.51
CA ASP A 125 25.37 -21.99 0.51
C ASP A 125 24.66 -22.29 -0.82
N CYS A 126 25.45 -22.20 -1.90
CA CYS A 126 25.03 -22.48 -3.26
C CYS A 126 26.16 -23.18 -4.05
N SER A 127 25.82 -23.77 -5.20
CA SER A 127 26.80 -24.29 -6.15
C SER A 127 27.82 -23.23 -6.56
N ARG A 128 29.05 -23.65 -6.89
CA ARG A 128 30.08 -22.78 -7.46
C ARG A 128 29.70 -22.18 -8.82
N ASN A 129 28.71 -22.79 -9.49
CA ASN A 129 28.22 -22.39 -10.80
C ASN A 129 27.02 -21.43 -10.72
N VAL A 130 26.58 -21.10 -9.51
CA VAL A 130 25.45 -20.20 -9.24
C VAL A 130 25.96 -19.02 -8.44
N TYR A 131 25.38 -17.85 -8.68
CA TYR A 131 25.51 -16.73 -7.76
C TYR A 131 24.13 -16.17 -7.46
N VAL A 132 23.96 -15.67 -6.23
CA VAL A 132 22.76 -14.93 -5.84
C VAL A 132 22.95 -13.48 -6.29
N LYS A 133 21.97 -12.94 -7.02
CA LYS A 133 21.97 -11.54 -7.48
C LYS A 133 21.99 -10.59 -6.28
N LYS A 134 22.32 -9.31 -6.55
CA LYS A 134 22.35 -8.26 -5.52
C LYS A 134 21.01 -8.07 -4.80
N ASN A 135 19.90 -8.42 -5.45
CA ASN A 135 18.57 -8.43 -4.85
C ASN A 135 18.42 -9.45 -3.70
N GLY A 136 19.29 -10.46 -3.61
CA GLY A 136 19.28 -11.50 -2.59
C GLY A 136 18.22 -12.60 -2.78
N PHE A 137 17.22 -12.39 -3.63
CA PHE A 137 16.09 -13.30 -3.85
C PHE A 137 16.26 -14.20 -5.07
N THR A 138 17.04 -13.76 -6.05
CA THR A 138 17.19 -14.45 -7.33
C THR A 138 18.56 -15.12 -7.42
N LEU A 139 18.58 -16.43 -7.68
CA LEU A 139 19.79 -17.10 -8.11
C LEU A 139 19.90 -17.04 -9.64
N HIS A 140 21.10 -16.80 -10.12
CA HIS A 140 21.45 -16.91 -11.51
C HIS A 140 22.41 -18.09 -11.70
N ARG A 141 22.10 -18.99 -12.63
CA ARG A 141 22.95 -20.13 -12.96
C ARG A 141 23.78 -19.85 -14.21
N ASN A 142 25.11 -19.94 -14.08
CA ASN A 142 26.03 -19.77 -15.21
C ASN A 142 25.85 -20.88 -16.27
N PRO A 143 26.16 -20.60 -17.55
CA PRO A 143 25.94 -21.55 -18.65
C PRO A 143 27.03 -22.64 -18.66
N ILE A 144 26.85 -23.66 -17.81
CA ILE A 144 27.78 -24.78 -17.64
C ILE A 144 27.09 -26.09 -18.00
N ALA A 145 27.74 -26.90 -18.82
CA ALA A 145 27.24 -28.21 -19.23
C ALA A 145 27.47 -29.28 -18.15
N GLN A 146 26.62 -30.30 -18.16
CA GLN A 146 26.77 -31.51 -17.33
C GLN A 146 26.89 -31.21 -15.81
N SER A 147 26.12 -30.23 -15.32
CA SER A 147 26.05 -29.90 -13.89
C SER A 147 24.62 -29.57 -13.51
N THR A 148 24.19 -30.03 -12.33
CA THR A 148 22.98 -29.57 -11.66
C THR A 148 23.40 -28.76 -10.45
N ASP A 149 22.85 -27.55 -10.36
CA ASP A 149 23.34 -26.54 -9.45
C ASP A 149 22.17 -25.98 -8.64
N GLY A 150 22.33 -25.93 -7.33
CA GLY A 150 21.31 -25.46 -6.41
C GLY A 150 21.79 -24.36 -5.48
N ALA A 151 20.83 -23.79 -4.78
CA ALA A 151 21.05 -22.84 -3.70
C ALA A 151 20.05 -23.07 -2.58
N ARG A 152 20.50 -22.79 -1.35
CA ARG A 152 19.70 -22.91 -0.13
C ARG A 152 19.36 -21.53 0.44
N GLY A 153 18.23 -21.43 1.13
CA GLY A 153 17.90 -20.24 1.94
C GLY A 153 18.90 -19.98 3.06
N LYS A 154 18.99 -18.73 3.51
CA LYS A 154 19.85 -18.32 4.64
C LYS A 154 19.44 -18.95 5.97
N ILE A 155 18.14 -19.15 6.17
CA ILE A 155 17.53 -19.60 7.43
C ILE A 155 16.79 -20.91 7.19
N GLY A 156 16.97 -21.86 8.11
CA GLY A 156 16.26 -23.13 8.15
C GLY A 156 15.38 -23.21 9.39
N PHE A 157 14.44 -24.15 9.37
CA PHE A 157 13.33 -24.22 10.33
C PHE A 157 13.26 -25.60 10.95
N SER A 158 13.01 -25.63 12.25
CA SER A 158 12.83 -26.86 13.03
C SER A 158 11.46 -26.95 13.71
N GLU A 159 10.68 -25.88 13.66
CA GLU A 159 9.36 -25.72 14.29
C GLU A 159 8.55 -24.71 13.49
N GLY A 160 7.23 -24.72 13.67
CA GLY A 160 6.33 -23.76 13.06
C GLY A 160 6.00 -24.02 11.59
N ARG A 161 5.14 -23.15 11.06
CA ARG A 161 4.66 -23.18 9.67
C ARG A 161 5.21 -22.01 8.88
N HIS A 162 5.69 -22.28 7.68
CA HIS A 162 6.46 -21.35 6.86
C HIS A 162 6.07 -21.45 5.38
N ALA A 163 5.95 -20.32 4.70
CA ALA A 163 5.64 -20.26 3.28
C ALA A 163 6.68 -19.47 2.45
N TRP A 164 6.94 -19.94 1.23
CA TRP A 164 7.71 -19.23 0.21
C TRP A 164 6.98 -19.22 -1.12
N GLU A 165 7.25 -18.22 -1.95
CA GLU A 165 6.95 -18.25 -3.38
C GLU A 165 8.22 -18.44 -4.19
N ILE A 166 8.14 -19.32 -5.20
CA ILE A 166 9.27 -19.66 -6.05
C ILE A 166 8.81 -19.71 -7.51
N TRP A 167 9.59 -19.11 -8.41
CA TRP A 167 9.34 -19.14 -9.85
C TRP A 167 10.63 -19.09 -10.68
N TRP A 168 10.53 -19.58 -11.91
CA TRP A 168 11.58 -19.57 -12.93
C TRP A 168 11.29 -18.46 -13.95
N GLU A 169 12.31 -17.70 -14.31
CA GLU A 169 12.24 -16.64 -15.33
C GLU A 169 12.84 -17.10 -16.69
N GLY A 170 13.34 -18.34 -16.74
CA GLY A 170 13.92 -18.94 -17.94
C GLY A 170 13.60 -20.43 -18.07
N PRO A 171 14.11 -21.10 -19.11
CA PRO A 171 13.85 -22.52 -19.34
C PRO A 171 14.30 -23.38 -18.15
N LEU A 172 13.52 -24.44 -17.86
CA LEU A 172 13.82 -25.39 -16.78
C LEU A 172 14.94 -26.36 -17.16
N GLY A 173 15.07 -26.67 -18.46
CA GLY A 173 15.92 -27.75 -18.94
C GLY A 173 15.28 -29.11 -18.70
N THR A 174 16.10 -30.15 -18.52
CA THR A 174 15.62 -31.51 -18.28
C THR A 174 15.22 -31.77 -16.83
N VAL A 175 15.69 -30.95 -15.90
CA VAL A 175 15.46 -31.10 -14.46
C VAL A 175 15.41 -29.73 -13.79
N ALA A 176 14.35 -29.48 -13.02
CA ALA A 176 14.24 -28.30 -12.17
C ALA A 176 13.43 -28.67 -10.93
N VAL A 177 14.05 -28.53 -9.77
CA VAL A 177 13.51 -29.10 -8.53
C VAL A 177 13.35 -28.03 -7.47
N ILE A 178 12.15 -27.94 -6.90
CA ILE A 178 11.85 -27.18 -5.69
C ILE A 178 11.81 -28.14 -4.51
N GLY A 179 12.38 -27.77 -3.37
CA GLY A 179 12.42 -28.69 -2.25
C GLY A 179 12.95 -28.15 -0.94
N LEU A 180 13.31 -29.09 -0.07
CA LEU A 180 13.94 -28.85 1.22
C LEU A 180 15.25 -29.62 1.30
N ALA A 181 16.19 -29.09 2.09
CA ALA A 181 17.47 -29.73 2.35
C ALA A 181 17.90 -29.51 3.80
N THR A 182 18.57 -30.50 4.40
CA THR A 182 19.36 -30.28 5.61
C THR A 182 20.65 -29.52 5.25
N LYS A 183 21.34 -28.96 6.24
CA LYS A 183 22.62 -28.27 6.01
C LYS A 183 23.70 -29.15 5.33
N ARG A 184 23.57 -30.48 5.41
CA ARG A 184 24.55 -31.44 4.89
C ARG A 184 24.32 -31.84 3.43
N ALA A 185 23.13 -31.61 2.87
CA ALA A 185 22.85 -31.96 1.48
C ALA A 185 23.75 -31.15 0.54
N SER A 186 24.24 -31.78 -0.53
CA SER A 186 25.07 -31.10 -1.54
C SER A 186 24.24 -30.10 -2.34
N MET A 187 24.80 -28.94 -2.65
CA MET A 187 24.20 -27.94 -3.55
C MET A 187 24.70 -28.04 -4.99
N GLN A 188 25.45 -29.09 -5.34
CA GLN A 188 25.96 -29.34 -6.69
C GLN A 188 26.13 -30.84 -6.96
N CYS A 189 25.79 -31.29 -8.17
CA CYS A 189 26.11 -32.65 -8.64
C CYS A 189 26.42 -32.67 -10.15
N GLN A 190 27.12 -33.71 -10.59
CA GLN A 190 27.49 -33.88 -11.99
C GLN A 190 26.32 -34.48 -12.80
N GLY A 191 26.14 -34.00 -14.02
CA GLY A 191 25.07 -34.41 -14.94
C GLY A 191 23.79 -33.59 -14.78
N TYR A 192 22.82 -33.86 -15.64
CA TYR A 192 21.49 -33.24 -15.61
C TYR A 192 20.50 -34.14 -14.88
N VAL A 193 20.69 -34.27 -13.56
CA VAL A 193 19.94 -35.17 -12.69
C VAL A 193 19.35 -34.38 -11.53
N ALA A 194 18.31 -34.90 -10.87
CA ALA A 194 17.74 -34.22 -9.73
C ALA A 194 18.72 -34.18 -8.56
N LEU A 195 19.04 -32.96 -8.11
CA LEU A 195 19.91 -32.74 -6.96
C LEU A 195 19.13 -32.90 -5.66
N LEU A 196 18.01 -32.18 -5.52
CA LEU A 196 17.14 -32.29 -4.35
C LEU A 196 16.31 -33.57 -4.43
N GLY A 197 16.39 -34.40 -3.39
CA GLY A 197 15.80 -35.73 -3.34
C GLY A 197 16.75 -36.86 -3.76
N SER A 198 17.98 -36.55 -4.17
CA SER A 198 18.99 -37.57 -4.55
C SER A 198 19.54 -38.38 -3.37
N ASP A 199 19.36 -37.88 -2.15
CA ASP A 199 19.83 -38.48 -0.91
C ASP A 199 18.77 -38.38 0.20
N ASP A 200 19.09 -38.92 1.37
CA ASP A 200 18.25 -38.86 2.57
C ASP A 200 18.31 -37.49 3.27
N GLN A 201 19.11 -36.55 2.76
CA GLN A 201 19.28 -35.21 3.31
C GLN A 201 18.44 -34.16 2.59
N SER A 202 17.69 -34.53 1.55
CA SER A 202 16.88 -33.60 0.75
C SER A 202 15.59 -34.22 0.24
N TRP A 203 14.59 -33.36 -0.01
CA TRP A 203 13.27 -33.70 -0.56
C TRP A 203 13.01 -32.76 -1.72
N GLY A 204 12.54 -33.27 -2.85
CA GLY A 204 12.38 -32.47 -4.07
C GLY A 204 11.16 -32.82 -4.88
N TRP A 205 10.51 -31.81 -5.46
CA TRP A 205 9.51 -31.97 -6.50
C TRP A 205 10.07 -31.47 -7.84
N ASN A 206 10.23 -32.37 -8.81
CA ASN A 206 10.74 -32.04 -10.13
C ASN A 206 9.60 -31.50 -11.02
N LEU A 207 9.71 -30.25 -11.44
CA LEU A 207 8.67 -29.54 -12.18
C LEU A 207 8.57 -29.97 -13.65
N VAL A 208 9.57 -30.67 -14.18
CA VAL A 208 9.63 -31.07 -15.60
C VAL A 208 8.76 -32.31 -15.88
N ASP A 209 8.79 -33.27 -14.95
CA ASP A 209 8.13 -34.57 -15.05
C ASP A 209 7.13 -34.85 -13.93
N ASN A 210 6.96 -33.91 -13.00
CA ASN A 210 6.05 -33.99 -11.86
C ASN A 210 6.37 -35.11 -10.85
N ASN A 211 7.62 -35.59 -10.82
CA ASN A 211 8.05 -36.61 -9.85
C ASN A 211 8.42 -36.00 -8.48
N LEU A 212 7.97 -36.65 -7.40
CA LEU A 212 8.50 -36.44 -6.06
C LEU A 212 9.74 -37.31 -5.85
N LEU A 213 10.75 -36.74 -5.20
CA LEU A 213 12.08 -37.33 -5.07
C LEU A 213 12.57 -37.26 -3.63
N HIS A 214 13.03 -38.39 -3.12
CA HIS A 214 13.70 -38.49 -1.83
C HIS A 214 14.53 -39.78 -1.76
N ASN A 215 15.68 -39.75 -1.08
CA ASN A 215 16.53 -40.92 -0.89
C ASN A 215 16.99 -41.59 -2.21
N GLY A 216 17.10 -40.80 -3.29
CA GLY A 216 17.48 -41.28 -4.62
C GLY A 216 16.37 -42.02 -5.37
N GLU A 217 15.15 -42.04 -4.83
CA GLU A 217 13.99 -42.75 -5.41
C GLU A 217 12.89 -41.77 -5.85
N VAL A 218 12.05 -42.24 -6.79
CA VAL A 218 10.84 -41.54 -7.22
C VAL A 218 9.68 -41.98 -6.33
N ASN A 219 9.16 -41.07 -5.51
CA ASN A 219 8.14 -41.33 -4.50
C ASN A 219 6.71 -41.05 -5.01
N GLY A 220 6.52 -41.06 -6.33
CA GLY A 220 5.23 -40.90 -7.01
C GLY A 220 5.12 -39.56 -7.76
N ASN A 221 4.01 -39.43 -8.49
CA ASN A 221 3.68 -38.21 -9.24
C ASN A 221 2.93 -37.21 -8.34
N PHE A 222 3.22 -35.93 -8.53
CA PHE A 222 2.58 -34.82 -7.85
C PHE A 222 2.38 -33.63 -8.81
N PRO A 223 1.18 -32.99 -8.83
CA PRO A 223 0.03 -33.25 -7.96
C PRO A 223 -0.68 -34.59 -8.24
N GLN A 224 -1.39 -35.12 -7.24
CA GLN A 224 -2.17 -36.36 -7.37
C GLN A 224 -3.52 -36.11 -8.06
N CYS A 225 -3.48 -35.70 -9.33
CA CYS A 225 -4.67 -35.46 -10.15
C CYS A 225 -4.51 -36.06 -11.56
N ASN A 226 -5.65 -36.36 -12.21
CA ASN A 226 -5.66 -36.84 -13.59
C ASN A 226 -5.17 -35.72 -14.53
N ASN A 227 -4.16 -36.01 -15.35
CA ASN A 227 -3.49 -35.02 -16.22
C ASN A 227 -2.90 -33.83 -15.45
N ALA A 228 -2.11 -34.12 -14.41
CA ALA A 228 -1.37 -33.12 -13.64
C ALA A 228 -0.69 -32.07 -14.56
N PRO A 229 -1.04 -30.79 -14.44
CA PRO A 229 -0.50 -29.75 -15.31
C PRO A 229 1.00 -29.61 -15.07
N LYS A 230 1.75 -29.38 -16.16
CA LYS A 230 3.17 -29.06 -16.06
C LYS A 230 3.35 -27.60 -15.67
N TYR A 231 4.43 -27.32 -14.96
CA TYR A 231 4.83 -25.97 -14.63
C TYR A 231 5.06 -25.12 -15.89
N GLN A 232 4.53 -23.89 -15.91
CA GLN A 232 4.79 -22.92 -16.96
C GLN A 232 5.77 -21.85 -16.45
N ILE A 233 6.71 -21.44 -17.30
CA ILE A 233 7.72 -20.42 -16.94
C ILE A 233 7.01 -19.12 -16.53
N GLY A 234 7.45 -18.53 -15.41
CA GLY A 234 6.81 -17.37 -14.79
C GLY A 234 5.70 -17.69 -13.78
N GLU A 235 5.18 -18.92 -13.74
CA GLU A 235 4.22 -19.31 -12.70
C GLU A 235 4.87 -19.30 -11.33
N ARG A 236 4.15 -18.79 -10.32
CA ARG A 236 4.58 -18.81 -8.92
C ARG A 236 4.04 -20.04 -8.21
N ILE A 237 4.95 -20.83 -7.64
CA ILE A 237 4.63 -21.95 -6.78
C ILE A 237 4.81 -21.52 -5.33
N ARG A 238 3.76 -21.65 -4.53
CA ARG A 238 3.87 -21.47 -3.09
C ARG A 238 4.29 -22.78 -2.45
N VAL A 239 5.34 -22.74 -1.64
CA VAL A 239 5.85 -23.88 -0.87
C VAL A 239 5.41 -23.69 0.58
N ILE A 240 4.78 -24.69 1.18
CA ILE A 240 4.31 -24.65 2.57
C ILE A 240 5.02 -25.75 3.35
N LEU A 241 5.88 -25.34 4.29
CA LEU A 241 6.52 -26.22 5.25
C LEU A 241 5.80 -26.13 6.59
N ASP A 242 5.27 -27.24 7.06
CA ASP A 242 4.78 -27.37 8.42
C ASP A 242 5.70 -28.32 9.20
N MET A 243 6.56 -27.77 10.05
CA MET A 243 7.46 -28.56 10.89
C MET A 243 6.75 -29.18 12.10
N ASP A 244 5.59 -28.63 12.48
CA ASP A 244 4.80 -29.13 13.61
C ASP A 244 4.06 -30.41 13.19
N ASP A 245 3.43 -30.40 12.02
CA ASP A 245 2.77 -31.54 11.39
C ASP A 245 3.72 -32.40 10.53
N LYS A 246 4.96 -31.96 10.34
CA LYS A 246 6.02 -32.62 9.56
C LYS A 246 5.63 -32.88 8.12
N THR A 247 5.10 -31.86 7.45
CA THR A 247 4.64 -31.94 6.06
C THR A 247 5.26 -30.87 5.17
N LEU A 248 5.43 -31.20 3.89
CA LEU A 248 5.73 -30.25 2.82
C LEU A 248 4.60 -30.32 1.79
N ALA A 249 3.98 -29.18 1.54
CA ALA A 249 2.88 -29.02 0.60
C ALA A 249 3.18 -27.88 -0.39
N PHE A 250 2.39 -27.83 -1.47
CA PHE A 250 2.55 -26.83 -2.51
C PHE A 250 1.20 -26.23 -2.93
N GLU A 251 1.20 -24.97 -3.32
CA GLU A 251 0.07 -24.29 -3.96
C GLU A 251 0.50 -23.69 -5.30
N ARG A 252 -0.44 -23.57 -6.22
CA ARG A 252 -0.24 -22.89 -7.51
C ARG A 252 -1.44 -22.02 -7.82
N GLY A 253 -1.24 -20.73 -8.08
CA GLY A 253 -2.35 -19.82 -8.40
C GLY A 253 -3.44 -19.79 -7.33
N PHE A 254 -3.06 -19.84 -6.05
CA PHE A 254 -3.96 -19.95 -4.89
C PHE A 254 -4.75 -21.27 -4.78
N GLU A 255 -4.43 -22.29 -5.59
CA GLU A 255 -4.97 -23.65 -5.48
C GLU A 255 -4.01 -24.55 -4.70
N PHE A 256 -4.52 -25.20 -3.65
CA PHE A 256 -3.74 -26.16 -2.85
C PHE A 256 -3.57 -27.49 -3.60
N LEU A 257 -2.33 -27.82 -3.97
CA LEU A 257 -2.00 -29.01 -4.77
C LEU A 257 -1.92 -30.30 -3.94
N GLY A 258 -1.96 -30.18 -2.62
CA GLY A 258 -1.85 -31.30 -1.69
C GLY A 258 -0.51 -31.36 -0.95
N VAL A 259 -0.40 -32.34 -0.05
CA VAL A 259 0.81 -32.61 0.71
C VAL A 259 1.71 -33.56 -0.09
N ALA A 260 2.87 -33.07 -0.52
CA ALA A 260 3.86 -33.83 -1.27
C ALA A 260 4.66 -34.78 -0.37
N PHE A 261 5.12 -34.31 0.79
CA PHE A 261 5.90 -35.14 1.72
C PHE A 261 5.28 -35.12 3.12
N ARG A 262 5.26 -36.29 3.76
CA ARG A 262 4.80 -36.49 5.14
C ARG A 262 5.88 -37.16 5.95
N GLY A 263 5.89 -36.91 7.26
CA GLY A 263 6.86 -37.53 8.17
C GLY A 263 8.26 -36.94 8.04
N LEU A 264 8.36 -35.65 7.69
CA LEU A 264 9.63 -34.93 7.69
C LEU A 264 10.38 -35.10 9.04
N PRO A 265 11.72 -35.18 9.02
CA PRO A 265 12.49 -35.41 10.24
C PRO A 265 12.43 -34.21 11.18
N LYS A 266 12.67 -34.45 12.47
CA LYS A 266 12.94 -33.38 13.45
C LYS A 266 14.36 -32.85 13.26
N ALA A 267 14.59 -32.17 12.14
CA ALA A 267 15.85 -31.55 11.79
C ALA A 267 15.60 -30.13 11.29
N CYS A 268 16.64 -29.29 11.31
CA CYS A 268 16.56 -27.96 10.70
C CYS A 268 16.58 -28.12 9.17
N LEU A 269 15.45 -27.80 8.53
CA LEU A 269 15.24 -27.90 7.09
C LEU A 269 15.24 -26.52 6.46
N PHE A 270 15.94 -26.39 5.35
CA PHE A 270 16.07 -25.15 4.61
C PHE A 270 15.34 -25.26 3.27
N PRO A 271 14.65 -24.21 2.83
CA PRO A 271 14.13 -24.13 1.47
C PRO A 271 15.30 -24.15 0.48
N ALA A 272 15.16 -24.94 -0.58
CA ALA A 272 16.19 -25.11 -1.58
C ALA A 272 15.59 -25.28 -2.97
N VAL A 273 16.35 -24.85 -3.98
CA VAL A 273 16.01 -24.99 -5.40
C VAL A 273 17.22 -25.47 -6.17
N SER A 274 16.99 -26.19 -7.27
CA SER A 274 18.06 -26.62 -8.19
C SER A 274 17.64 -26.55 -9.64
N ALA A 275 18.60 -26.22 -10.52
CA ALA A 275 18.39 -26.03 -11.94
C ALA A 275 19.57 -26.57 -12.76
N VAL A 276 19.30 -26.92 -14.02
CA VAL A 276 20.30 -27.43 -14.98
C VAL A 276 20.50 -26.54 -16.20
N TYR A 277 19.55 -25.66 -16.49
CA TYR A 277 19.62 -24.83 -17.69
C TYR A 277 20.57 -23.64 -17.50
N GLY A 278 21.30 -23.26 -18.55
CA GLY A 278 22.24 -22.14 -18.50
C GLY A 278 21.53 -20.79 -18.61
N ASN A 279 22.04 -19.78 -17.90
CA ASN A 279 21.45 -18.44 -17.83
C ASN A 279 20.01 -18.41 -17.30
N THR A 280 19.59 -19.45 -16.57
CA THR A 280 18.27 -19.49 -15.95
C THR A 280 18.32 -18.78 -14.61
N GLU A 281 17.22 -18.12 -14.28
CA GLU A 281 17.04 -17.40 -13.04
C GLU A 281 15.87 -17.98 -12.27
N VAL A 282 16.08 -18.16 -10.96
CA VAL A 282 15.08 -18.70 -10.04
C VAL A 282 14.99 -17.76 -8.86
N THR A 283 13.79 -17.24 -8.63
CA THR A 283 13.53 -16.30 -7.54
C THR A 283 12.78 -17.02 -6.43
N MET A 284 13.19 -16.78 -5.18
CA MET A 284 12.58 -17.35 -3.98
C MET A 284 12.34 -16.27 -2.93
N VAL A 285 11.07 -16.09 -2.53
CA VAL A 285 10.63 -15.05 -1.61
C VAL A 285 9.90 -15.67 -0.43
N TYR A 286 10.34 -15.37 0.80
CA TYR A 286 9.68 -15.85 2.01
C TYR A 286 8.46 -14.99 2.36
N LEU A 287 7.30 -15.62 2.54
CA LEU A 287 6.02 -14.95 2.80
C LEU A 287 5.70 -14.83 4.29
N GLY A 288 6.30 -15.66 5.15
CA GLY A 288 5.98 -15.71 6.57
C GLY A 288 5.25 -16.99 6.96
N LYS A 289 4.35 -16.89 7.95
CA LYS A 289 3.43 -17.98 8.29
C LYS A 289 2.31 -17.98 7.24
N PRO A 290 1.95 -19.13 6.64
CA PRO A 290 0.81 -19.18 5.74
C PRO A 290 -0.44 -18.73 6.49
N LEU A 291 -1.29 -17.94 5.83
CA LEU A 291 -2.57 -17.54 6.38
C LEU A 291 -3.48 -18.77 6.37
N ASP A 292 -3.67 -19.38 7.53
CA ASP A 292 -4.78 -20.30 7.70
C ASP A 292 -6.07 -19.49 7.58
N GLY A 293 -7.08 -20.00 6.88
CA GLY A 293 -8.44 -19.43 6.84
C GLY A 293 -9.15 -19.34 8.22
N LYS A 294 -8.38 -19.39 9.31
CA LYS A 294 -8.77 -19.22 10.71
C LYS A 294 -8.18 -17.98 11.39
N ASP A 295 -7.20 -17.29 10.79
CA ASP A 295 -6.47 -16.17 11.41
C ASP A 295 -6.81 -14.79 10.83
N VAL A 296 -8.05 -14.56 10.37
CA VAL A 296 -8.61 -13.21 10.30
C VAL A 296 -9.11 -12.83 11.69
N LYS A 297 -8.22 -12.30 12.53
CA LYS A 297 -8.60 -11.53 13.73
C LYS A 297 -7.82 -10.22 13.76
N MET A 298 -8.56 -9.11 13.68
CA MET A 298 -8.11 -7.78 14.10
C MET A 298 -7.57 -7.83 15.55
N PRO A 299 -6.63 -6.93 15.92
CA PRO A 299 -5.97 -6.98 17.21
C PRO A 299 -6.95 -6.61 18.33
N VAL A 300 -7.26 -7.57 19.20
CA VAL A 300 -7.83 -7.30 20.52
C VAL A 300 -6.81 -7.76 21.55
N HIS A 301 -6.55 -6.88 22.51
CA HIS A 301 -5.48 -6.93 23.51
C HIS A 301 -5.33 -8.25 24.29
N GLY A 302 -4.12 -8.40 24.81
CA GLY A 302 -3.60 -9.58 25.48
C GLY A 302 -4.49 -10.20 26.54
N LEU A 303 -4.41 -11.54 26.61
CA LEU A 303 -4.58 -12.33 27.81
C LEU A 303 -3.70 -13.59 27.65
N THR A 304 -2.81 -13.78 28.61
CA THR A 304 -1.95 -14.96 28.78
C THR A 304 -2.77 -16.21 29.13
N PRO A 305 -2.35 -17.42 28.72
CA PRO A 305 -2.78 -18.65 29.38
C PRO A 305 -1.60 -19.32 30.08
N ILE A 306 -1.66 -19.38 31.42
CA ILE A 306 -0.95 -20.37 32.23
C ILE A 306 -1.98 -20.98 33.19
N LEU A 307 -1.83 -22.29 33.47
CA LEU A 307 -2.60 -23.20 34.33
C LEU A 307 -3.90 -23.75 33.68
N LEU A 308 -4.21 -25.05 33.64
CA LEU A 308 -3.64 -26.25 34.26
C LEU A 308 -4.17 -27.49 33.50
N CYS A 309 -3.30 -28.40 33.12
CA CYS A 309 -3.63 -29.83 33.20
C CYS A 309 -3.49 -30.26 34.66
N LEU A 310 -4.35 -31.14 35.17
CA LEU A 310 -4.07 -32.30 36.05
C LEU A 310 -5.43 -32.85 36.58
N LEU A 311 -6.03 -33.84 35.90
CA LEU A 311 -6.21 -35.26 36.34
C LEU A 311 -7.60 -35.53 36.99
N PRO A 312 -8.05 -36.79 37.15
CA PRO A 312 -8.29 -37.86 36.16
C PRO A 312 -9.72 -38.49 36.31
N PHE A 313 -10.09 -39.41 35.40
CA PHE A 313 -11.13 -40.48 35.46
C PHE A 313 -12.41 -40.29 36.33
N TRP A 314 -13.57 -40.65 35.77
CA TRP A 314 -14.45 -41.75 36.23
C TRP A 314 -15.67 -41.83 35.29
N ILE A 315 -15.92 -43.04 34.78
CA ILE A 315 -17.10 -43.43 34.00
C ILE A 315 -18.18 -43.89 34.97
N ILE A 316 -19.46 -43.53 34.75
CA ILE A 316 -20.66 -44.40 34.85
C ILE A 316 -21.87 -43.62 34.24
N PRO A 317 -22.77 -44.28 33.47
CA PRO A 317 -23.89 -43.64 32.75
C PRO A 317 -25.22 -43.67 33.53
N THR A 318 -26.13 -42.72 33.28
CA THR A 318 -27.60 -42.81 33.50
C THR A 318 -28.32 -41.54 32.96
N PRO A 319 -29.66 -41.57 32.71
CA PRO A 319 -30.23 -41.16 31.43
C PRO A 319 -30.97 -39.79 31.42
N SER A 320 -31.13 -39.30 30.19
CA SER A 320 -32.08 -38.31 29.66
C SER A 320 -33.02 -37.58 30.63
N SER A 321 -32.86 -36.26 30.70
CA SER A 321 -34.00 -35.34 30.69
C SER A 321 -33.60 -33.99 30.07
N SER A 322 -34.58 -33.37 29.44
CA SER A 322 -34.53 -32.37 28.38
C SER A 322 -34.33 -30.91 28.83
N HIS A 323 -33.69 -30.14 27.92
CA HIS A 323 -33.62 -28.66 27.73
C HIS A 323 -32.38 -27.89 28.22
N PRO A 324 -31.96 -26.81 27.52
CA PRO A 324 -32.27 -26.35 26.15
C PRO A 324 -31.03 -26.41 25.24
N GLN A 325 -31.23 -26.59 23.93
CA GLN A 325 -30.16 -26.35 22.95
C GLN A 325 -29.67 -24.91 23.11
N LEU A 326 -28.36 -24.73 23.32
CA LEU A 326 -27.72 -23.42 23.20
C LEU A 326 -28.10 -22.88 21.81
N SER A 327 -28.85 -21.79 21.76
CA SER A 327 -29.18 -21.14 20.49
C SER A 327 -27.87 -20.76 19.80
N GLN A 328 -27.62 -21.33 18.61
CA GLN A 328 -26.45 -21.01 17.77
C GLN A 328 -26.38 -19.53 17.40
N CYS A 329 -27.49 -18.81 17.55
CA CYS A 329 -27.61 -17.37 17.35
C CYS A 329 -27.86 -16.62 18.67
N ARG A 330 -27.29 -15.42 18.78
CA ARG A 330 -27.56 -14.46 19.85
C ARG A 330 -28.59 -13.44 19.37
N LEU A 331 -29.70 -13.31 20.10
CA LEU A 331 -30.73 -12.31 19.82
C LEU A 331 -30.49 -11.04 20.64
N ILE A 332 -30.53 -9.89 19.96
CA ILE A 332 -30.47 -8.56 20.58
C ILE A 332 -31.59 -7.73 19.96
N GLN A 333 -32.66 -7.46 20.73
CA GLN A 333 -33.85 -6.76 20.24
C GLN A 333 -34.45 -7.45 18.99
N ARG A 334 -34.47 -6.76 17.83
CA ARG A 334 -34.93 -7.29 16.53
C ARG A 334 -33.77 -7.76 15.64
N THR A 335 -32.56 -7.86 16.17
CA THR A 335 -31.37 -8.35 15.45
C THR A 335 -31.03 -9.77 15.90
N ALA A 336 -30.84 -10.67 14.94
CA ALA A 336 -30.33 -12.03 15.15
C ALA A 336 -28.87 -12.13 14.67
N LEU A 337 -27.96 -12.36 15.62
CA LEU A 337 -26.53 -12.53 15.36
C LEU A 337 -26.17 -14.02 15.31
N CYS A 338 -26.00 -14.55 14.11
CA CYS A 338 -25.72 -15.96 13.82
C CYS A 338 -24.34 -16.17 13.15
N ASN A 339 -23.40 -15.25 13.38
CA ASN A 339 -22.09 -15.28 12.73
C ASN A 339 -21.22 -16.43 13.28
N ASN A 340 -20.41 -17.05 12.41
CA ASN A 340 -19.44 -18.10 12.78
C ASN A 340 -20.05 -19.28 13.55
N ALA A 341 -21.29 -19.64 13.20
CA ALA A 341 -22.06 -20.70 13.84
C ALA A 341 -21.99 -22.03 13.07
N LYS A 342 -21.15 -22.10 12.02
CA LYS A 342 -21.00 -23.25 11.11
C LYS A 342 -22.31 -23.65 10.44
N LEU A 343 -23.17 -22.68 10.19
CA LEU A 343 -24.48 -22.90 9.58
C LEU A 343 -24.31 -23.23 8.09
N SER A 344 -25.08 -24.19 7.61
CA SER A 344 -25.20 -24.53 6.19
C SER A 344 -26.49 -24.01 5.55
N SER A 345 -27.39 -23.43 6.36
CA SER A 345 -28.67 -22.87 5.92
C SER A 345 -29.17 -21.80 6.91
N VAL A 346 -30.17 -21.04 6.48
CA VAL A 346 -30.85 -20.05 7.34
C VAL A 346 -31.50 -20.79 8.52
N PRO A 347 -31.29 -20.35 9.78
CA PRO A 347 -31.92 -20.96 10.96
C PRO A 347 -33.45 -20.86 10.87
N THR A 348 -34.20 -21.79 11.47
CA THR A 348 -35.68 -21.79 11.47
C THR A 348 -36.32 -21.46 12.82
N GLY A 349 -35.51 -21.35 13.89
CA GLY A 349 -35.97 -21.15 15.27
C GLY A 349 -35.95 -19.71 15.78
N LEU A 350 -35.77 -18.70 14.91
CA LEU A 350 -35.68 -17.30 15.32
C LEU A 350 -37.07 -16.64 15.37
N PRO A 351 -37.25 -15.54 16.15
CA PRO A 351 -38.49 -14.79 16.17
C PRO A 351 -38.86 -14.24 14.79
N ARG A 352 -40.15 -14.24 14.44
CA ARG A 352 -40.65 -13.77 13.12
C ARG A 352 -40.52 -12.27 12.91
N ASN A 353 -40.37 -11.50 13.99
CA ASN A 353 -40.31 -10.04 13.98
C ASN A 353 -38.88 -9.49 13.99
N ILE A 354 -37.89 -10.32 13.64
CA ILE A 354 -36.53 -9.83 13.41
C ILE A 354 -36.51 -8.95 12.17
N GLU A 355 -35.74 -7.87 12.26
CA GLU A 355 -35.50 -6.91 11.19
C GLU A 355 -34.12 -7.12 10.58
N GLU A 356 -33.14 -7.53 11.40
CA GLU A 356 -31.77 -7.76 10.95
C GLU A 356 -31.33 -9.19 11.23
N LEU A 357 -30.72 -9.84 10.23
CA LEU A 357 -30.17 -11.18 10.33
C LEU A 357 -28.72 -11.20 9.83
N GLN A 358 -27.79 -11.47 10.75
CA GLN A 358 -26.37 -11.61 10.43
C GLN A 358 -25.97 -13.08 10.41
N LEU A 359 -25.50 -13.55 9.26
CA LEU A 359 -25.14 -14.93 8.98
C LEU A 359 -23.70 -15.04 8.43
N ASN A 360 -22.82 -14.12 8.83
CA ASN A 360 -21.47 -14.01 8.30
C ASN A 360 -20.56 -15.15 8.78
N TYR A 361 -19.53 -15.47 8.00
CA TYR A 361 -18.54 -16.50 8.36
C TYR A 361 -19.16 -17.88 8.63
N ASN A 362 -20.15 -18.26 7.83
CA ASN A 362 -20.78 -19.58 7.88
C ASN A 362 -20.36 -20.42 6.65
N HIS A 363 -21.03 -21.53 6.40
CA HIS A 363 -20.69 -22.47 5.32
C HIS A 363 -21.84 -22.64 4.32
N MET A 364 -22.59 -21.57 4.07
CA MET A 364 -23.67 -21.58 3.09
C MET A 364 -23.11 -21.53 1.67
N GLN A 365 -23.56 -22.46 0.82
CA GLN A 365 -23.24 -22.50 -0.61
C GLN A 365 -24.38 -21.97 -1.48
N THR A 366 -25.63 -22.15 -1.05
CA THR A 366 -26.81 -21.66 -1.76
C THR A 366 -27.78 -21.06 -0.77
N LEU A 367 -28.35 -19.90 -1.09
CA LEU A 367 -29.51 -19.38 -0.40
C LEU A 367 -30.75 -19.88 -1.15
N GLN A 368 -31.47 -20.80 -0.51
CA GLN A 368 -32.55 -21.55 -1.14
C GLN A 368 -33.86 -20.76 -1.19
N ASP A 369 -34.71 -21.10 -2.16
CA ASP A 369 -36.07 -20.61 -2.28
C ASP A 369 -36.83 -20.82 -0.95
N ASN A 370 -37.62 -19.81 -0.56
CA ASN A 370 -38.41 -19.80 0.67
C ASN A 370 -37.60 -19.87 1.99
N SER A 371 -36.27 -19.86 1.97
CA SER A 371 -35.44 -19.93 3.19
C SER A 371 -35.65 -18.73 4.13
N LEU A 372 -36.08 -17.58 3.58
CA LEU A 372 -36.38 -16.35 4.32
C LEU A 372 -37.87 -16.16 4.65
N LEU A 373 -38.75 -17.08 4.22
CA LEU A 373 -40.21 -16.97 4.37
C LEU A 373 -40.66 -16.79 5.83
N LEU A 374 -39.87 -17.29 6.79
CA LEU A 374 -40.16 -17.19 8.23
C LEU A 374 -39.89 -15.79 8.81
N TYR A 375 -39.22 -14.91 8.08
CA TYR A 375 -38.74 -13.60 8.54
C TYR A 375 -39.30 -12.45 7.68
N PRO A 376 -40.63 -12.25 7.65
CA PRO A 376 -41.28 -11.28 6.76
C PRO A 376 -40.97 -9.81 7.10
N SER A 377 -40.41 -9.52 8.28
CA SER A 377 -40.05 -8.17 8.73
C SER A 377 -38.59 -7.80 8.44
N LEU A 378 -37.85 -8.65 7.73
CA LEU A 378 -36.43 -8.44 7.49
C LEU A 378 -36.18 -7.20 6.62
N ASN A 379 -35.37 -6.28 7.14
CA ASN A 379 -34.88 -5.09 6.44
C ASN A 379 -33.39 -5.19 6.09
N SER A 380 -32.63 -6.01 6.81
CA SER A 380 -31.19 -6.15 6.63
C SER A 380 -30.77 -7.61 6.72
N LEU A 381 -30.05 -8.08 5.71
CA LEU A 381 -29.50 -9.43 5.64
C LEU A 381 -28.01 -9.38 5.31
N SER A 382 -27.21 -10.05 6.11
CA SER A 382 -25.77 -10.18 5.87
C SER A 382 -25.40 -11.66 5.80
N LEU A 383 -24.80 -12.06 4.69
CA LEU A 383 -24.29 -13.41 4.37
C LEU A 383 -22.82 -13.34 3.94
N ALA A 384 -22.10 -12.33 4.42
CA ALA A 384 -20.71 -12.08 4.03
C ALA A 384 -19.77 -13.21 4.47
N CYS A 385 -18.68 -13.42 3.75
CA CYS A 385 -17.67 -14.43 4.08
C CYS A 385 -18.28 -15.84 4.25
N ASN A 386 -19.19 -16.22 3.34
CA ASN A 386 -19.67 -17.60 3.20
C ASN A 386 -18.99 -18.24 1.98
N ASN A 387 -19.50 -19.37 1.51
CA ASN A 387 -19.08 -20.00 0.26
C ASN A 387 -20.20 -19.88 -0.78
N LEU A 388 -20.98 -18.80 -0.75
CA LEU A 388 -22.22 -18.68 -1.50
C LEU A 388 -21.91 -18.61 -3.00
N GLU A 389 -22.34 -19.62 -3.74
CA GLU A 389 -22.17 -19.70 -5.19
C GLU A 389 -23.33 -19.04 -5.92
N LYS A 390 -24.54 -19.10 -5.32
CA LYS A 390 -25.77 -18.56 -5.91
C LYS A 390 -26.88 -18.30 -4.90
N LEU A 391 -27.82 -17.45 -5.31
CA LEU A 391 -29.13 -17.29 -4.67
C LEU A 391 -30.21 -17.82 -5.63
N GLU A 392 -31.10 -18.68 -5.14
CA GLU A 392 -32.19 -19.23 -5.97
C GLU A 392 -33.21 -18.14 -6.31
N SER A 393 -33.86 -18.26 -7.47
CA SER A 393 -34.58 -17.17 -8.13
C SER A 393 -35.73 -16.58 -7.31
N ASN A 394 -36.38 -17.36 -6.44
CA ASN A 394 -37.55 -16.93 -5.66
C ASN A 394 -37.21 -16.69 -4.18
N THR A 395 -35.93 -16.69 -3.82
CA THR A 395 -35.47 -16.54 -2.44
C THR A 395 -36.03 -15.28 -1.75
N PHE A 396 -36.18 -14.18 -2.50
CA PHE A 396 -36.61 -12.88 -1.97
C PHE A 396 -38.08 -12.53 -2.25
N GLN A 397 -38.89 -13.44 -2.80
CA GLN A 397 -40.27 -13.18 -3.22
C GLN A 397 -41.15 -12.53 -2.12
N ASP A 398 -40.93 -12.90 -0.86
CA ASP A 398 -41.66 -12.37 0.31
C ASP A 398 -40.85 -11.35 1.14
N SER A 399 -39.60 -11.06 0.75
CA SER A 399 -38.68 -10.15 1.48
C SER A 399 -38.81 -8.69 1.03
N LYS A 400 -40.04 -8.19 0.91
CA LYS A 400 -40.35 -6.89 0.29
C LYS A 400 -39.82 -5.66 1.04
N TRP A 401 -39.40 -5.84 2.28
CA TRP A 401 -38.89 -4.77 3.15
C TRP A 401 -37.37 -4.74 3.22
N LEU A 402 -36.68 -5.63 2.50
CA LEU A 402 -35.23 -5.71 2.53
C LEU A 402 -34.62 -4.46 1.87
N GLU A 403 -33.94 -3.64 2.68
CA GLU A 403 -33.28 -2.41 2.26
C GLU A 403 -31.75 -2.57 2.18
N SER A 404 -31.17 -3.52 2.91
CA SER A 404 -29.73 -3.75 2.94
C SER A 404 -29.40 -5.23 2.76
N LEU A 405 -28.55 -5.53 1.77
CA LEU A 405 -28.09 -6.88 1.49
C LEU A 405 -26.57 -6.89 1.36
N ASN A 406 -25.91 -7.68 2.21
CA ASN A 406 -24.47 -7.85 2.17
C ASN A 406 -24.11 -9.29 1.80
N LEU A 407 -23.47 -9.44 0.64
CA LEU A 407 -22.99 -10.70 0.07
C LEU A 407 -21.47 -10.68 -0.17
N ALA A 408 -20.74 -9.78 0.49
CA ALA A 408 -19.30 -9.62 0.34
C ALA A 408 -18.54 -10.93 0.57
N ASN A 409 -17.44 -11.14 -0.15
CA ASN A 409 -16.54 -12.28 0.00
C ASN A 409 -17.28 -13.63 -0.08
N ASN A 410 -17.82 -13.90 -1.26
CA ASN A 410 -18.50 -15.14 -1.63
C ASN A 410 -18.03 -15.56 -3.04
N ASN A 411 -18.68 -16.56 -3.66
CA ASN A 411 -18.31 -17.10 -4.96
C ASN A 411 -19.41 -16.84 -6.02
N LEU A 412 -20.03 -15.66 -6.00
CA LEU A 412 -21.19 -15.36 -6.86
C LEU A 412 -20.88 -15.37 -8.36
N TYR A 413 -19.62 -15.28 -8.76
CA TYR A 413 -19.18 -15.50 -10.15
C TYR A 413 -19.66 -16.85 -10.73
N LEU A 414 -19.88 -17.87 -9.88
CA LEU A 414 -20.37 -19.20 -10.31
C LEU A 414 -21.85 -19.20 -10.71
N GLY A 415 -22.67 -18.38 -10.05
CA GLY A 415 -24.13 -18.42 -10.15
C GLY A 415 -24.79 -17.05 -10.36
N TYR A 416 -24.08 -16.12 -11.00
CA TYR A 416 -24.49 -14.74 -11.17
C TYR A 416 -25.82 -14.58 -11.93
N GLN A 417 -26.10 -15.43 -12.92
CA GLN A 417 -27.34 -15.37 -13.72
C GLN A 417 -28.59 -15.69 -12.90
N GLU A 418 -28.52 -16.71 -12.04
CA GLU A 418 -29.62 -17.11 -11.16
C GLU A 418 -29.81 -16.08 -10.04
N THR A 419 -28.69 -15.62 -9.47
CA THR A 419 -28.68 -14.56 -8.45
C THR A 419 -29.28 -13.26 -8.98
N SER A 420 -29.01 -12.90 -10.25
CA SER A 420 -29.63 -11.75 -10.92
C SER A 420 -31.16 -11.85 -10.96
N GLN A 421 -31.74 -13.05 -11.14
CA GLN A 421 -33.20 -13.21 -11.06
C GLN A 421 -33.72 -12.96 -9.64
N ALA A 422 -33.01 -13.45 -8.61
CA ALA A 422 -33.39 -13.20 -7.22
C ALA A 422 -33.39 -11.70 -6.88
N PHE A 423 -32.41 -10.95 -7.39
CA PHE A 423 -32.29 -9.51 -7.17
C PHE A 423 -33.43 -8.68 -7.76
N LYS A 424 -34.08 -9.15 -8.84
CA LYS A 424 -35.21 -8.42 -9.46
C LYS A 424 -36.41 -8.23 -8.52
N GLU A 425 -36.57 -9.12 -7.54
CA GLU A 425 -37.65 -9.03 -6.54
C GLU A 425 -37.39 -7.92 -5.49
N LEU A 426 -36.13 -7.48 -5.35
CA LEU A 426 -35.66 -6.55 -4.31
C LEU A 426 -35.90 -5.08 -4.68
N THR A 427 -37.15 -4.73 -4.96
CA THR A 427 -37.55 -3.37 -5.38
C THR A 427 -37.28 -2.27 -4.34
N GLY A 428 -37.13 -2.60 -3.06
CA GLY A 428 -36.83 -1.68 -1.96
C GLY A 428 -35.35 -1.57 -1.57
N LEU A 429 -34.45 -2.29 -2.25
CA LEU A 429 -33.05 -2.38 -1.85
C LEU A 429 -32.31 -1.04 -2.03
N ARG A 430 -31.70 -0.55 -0.95
CA ARG A 430 -30.93 0.70 -0.93
C ARG A 430 -29.42 0.46 -0.85
N GLY A 431 -28.99 -0.55 -0.10
CA GLY A 431 -27.58 -0.89 0.09
C GLY A 431 -27.27 -2.30 -0.40
N LEU A 432 -26.28 -2.43 -1.28
CA LEU A 432 -25.84 -3.71 -1.80
C LEU A 432 -24.31 -3.83 -1.73
N ASP A 433 -23.82 -4.86 -1.06
CA ASP A 433 -22.40 -5.19 -1.02
C ASP A 433 -22.13 -6.51 -1.76
N LEU A 434 -21.40 -6.40 -2.87
CA LEU A 434 -20.94 -7.47 -3.75
C LEU A 434 -19.40 -7.52 -3.82
N SER A 435 -18.71 -6.89 -2.88
CA SER A 435 -17.24 -6.87 -2.86
C SER A 435 -16.65 -8.29 -2.76
N GLU A 436 -15.43 -8.47 -3.27
CA GLU A 436 -14.65 -9.72 -3.12
C GLU A 436 -15.38 -10.98 -3.65
N ASN A 437 -16.14 -10.85 -4.75
CA ASN A 437 -16.90 -11.95 -5.36
C ASN A 437 -16.32 -12.47 -6.69
N LYS A 438 -15.15 -11.96 -7.08
CA LYS A 438 -14.45 -12.27 -8.34
C LYS A 438 -15.31 -11.99 -9.59
N LEU A 439 -16.14 -10.96 -9.53
CA LEU A 439 -17.01 -10.57 -10.64
C LEU A 439 -16.22 -9.86 -11.73
N ASP A 440 -16.47 -10.19 -12.99
CA ASP A 440 -16.03 -9.42 -14.15
C ASP A 440 -17.11 -8.44 -14.63
N ASP A 441 -16.80 -7.69 -15.68
CA ASP A 441 -17.64 -6.62 -16.25
C ASP A 441 -19.06 -7.12 -16.60
N GLU A 442 -19.16 -8.25 -17.30
CA GLU A 442 -20.43 -8.82 -17.77
C GLU A 442 -21.26 -9.35 -16.58
N MET A 443 -20.59 -10.03 -15.65
CA MET A 443 -21.23 -10.59 -14.47
C MET A 443 -21.82 -9.49 -13.59
N ALA A 444 -21.06 -8.42 -13.33
CA ALA A 444 -21.53 -7.28 -12.54
C ALA A 444 -22.71 -6.58 -13.23
N ALA A 445 -22.61 -6.26 -14.53
CA ALA A 445 -23.71 -5.64 -15.27
C ALA A 445 -24.98 -6.51 -15.26
N THR A 446 -24.83 -7.84 -15.33
CA THR A 446 -25.95 -8.79 -15.27
C THR A 446 -26.60 -8.81 -13.88
N LEU A 447 -25.83 -8.79 -12.80
CA LEU A 447 -26.33 -8.78 -11.43
C LEU A 447 -27.09 -7.47 -11.11
N LEU A 448 -26.62 -6.34 -11.62
CA LEU A 448 -27.14 -5.02 -11.27
C LEU A 448 -28.37 -4.60 -12.07
N GLN A 449 -28.78 -5.42 -13.03
CA GLN A 449 -29.88 -5.11 -13.93
C GLN A 449 -31.20 -4.91 -13.18
N ASN A 450 -31.92 -3.82 -13.49
CA ASN A 450 -33.17 -3.39 -12.83
C ASN A 450 -33.09 -3.04 -11.33
N LEU A 451 -31.90 -2.88 -10.74
CA LEU A 451 -31.75 -2.45 -9.34
C LEU A 451 -31.94 -0.93 -9.13
N THR A 452 -33.12 -0.44 -9.52
CA THR A 452 -33.39 1.00 -9.65
C THR A 452 -33.43 1.80 -8.34
N SER A 453 -33.56 1.14 -7.19
CA SER A 453 -33.64 1.76 -5.86
C SER A 453 -32.30 1.83 -5.11
N VAL A 454 -31.25 1.19 -5.61
CA VAL A 454 -29.95 1.11 -4.93
C VAL A 454 -29.32 2.51 -4.85
N GLU A 455 -28.94 2.89 -3.64
CA GLU A 455 -28.28 4.16 -3.29
C GLU A 455 -26.79 3.96 -2.99
N TYR A 456 -26.41 2.81 -2.43
CA TYR A 456 -25.03 2.47 -2.06
C TYR A 456 -24.66 1.12 -2.65
N LEU A 457 -23.59 1.09 -3.44
CA LEU A 457 -23.09 -0.13 -4.07
C LEU A 457 -21.59 -0.29 -3.82
N ASN A 458 -21.21 -1.45 -3.29
CA ASN A 458 -19.82 -1.84 -3.13
C ASN A 458 -19.47 -3.01 -4.06
N LEU A 459 -18.55 -2.78 -4.99
CA LEU A 459 -17.98 -3.73 -5.93
C LEU A 459 -16.46 -3.84 -5.79
N SER A 460 -15.90 -3.38 -4.68
CA SER A 460 -14.46 -3.44 -4.43
C SER A 460 -13.91 -4.87 -4.40
N GLY A 461 -12.64 -5.06 -4.73
CA GLY A 461 -12.00 -6.39 -4.68
C GLY A 461 -12.55 -7.39 -5.69
N ASN A 462 -13.07 -6.92 -6.83
CA ASN A 462 -13.52 -7.77 -7.93
C ASN A 462 -12.50 -7.74 -9.10
N LEU A 463 -12.90 -8.22 -10.28
CA LEU A 463 -12.05 -8.35 -11.46
C LEU A 463 -12.53 -7.46 -12.61
N LEU A 464 -13.14 -6.31 -12.27
CA LEU A 464 -13.66 -5.37 -13.26
C LEU A 464 -12.49 -4.72 -14.02
N GLN A 465 -12.60 -4.67 -15.34
CA GLN A 465 -11.58 -4.21 -16.29
C GLN A 465 -12.04 -2.98 -17.08
N ARG A 466 -13.29 -3.01 -17.58
CA ARG A 466 -13.84 -1.96 -18.44
C ARG A 466 -15.22 -1.57 -17.96
N LEU A 467 -15.44 -0.27 -17.84
CA LEU A 467 -16.74 0.29 -17.52
C LEU A 467 -17.29 1.03 -18.73
N ASP A 468 -18.50 0.69 -19.15
CA ASP A 468 -19.20 1.31 -20.28
C ASP A 468 -20.63 1.72 -19.91
N GLU A 469 -21.37 2.32 -20.86
CA GLU A 469 -22.75 2.78 -20.63
C GLU A 469 -23.73 1.69 -20.14
N THR A 470 -23.35 0.41 -20.19
CA THR A 470 -24.16 -0.72 -19.72
C THR A 470 -23.87 -1.09 -18.27
N SER A 471 -22.70 -0.74 -17.72
CA SER A 471 -22.23 -1.23 -16.41
C SER A 471 -23.17 -0.84 -15.24
N PHE A 472 -23.68 0.39 -15.23
CA PHE A 472 -24.51 0.93 -14.13
C PHE A 472 -25.83 1.56 -14.61
N ARG A 473 -26.27 1.20 -15.82
CA ARG A 473 -27.36 1.87 -16.56
C ARG A 473 -28.65 2.07 -15.76
N ASP A 474 -29.07 1.06 -15.01
CA ASP A 474 -30.37 1.05 -14.34
C ASP A 474 -30.32 1.64 -12.90
N LEU A 475 -29.13 1.98 -12.38
CA LEU A 475 -28.92 2.43 -10.99
C LEU A 475 -29.20 3.93 -10.80
N HIS A 476 -30.43 4.36 -11.08
CA HIS A 476 -30.78 5.80 -11.12
C HIS A 476 -30.78 6.52 -9.77
N GLN A 477 -30.84 5.78 -8.66
CA GLN A 477 -30.79 6.33 -7.30
C GLN A 477 -29.39 6.29 -6.67
N LEU A 478 -28.39 5.78 -7.40
CA LEU A 478 -27.05 5.57 -6.87
C LEU A 478 -26.42 6.88 -6.41
N LYS A 479 -25.93 6.90 -5.17
CA LYS A 479 -25.27 8.03 -4.51
C LYS A 479 -23.81 7.73 -4.19
N GLU A 480 -23.49 6.50 -3.83
CA GLU A 480 -22.13 6.10 -3.51
C GLU A 480 -21.77 4.79 -4.19
N LEU A 481 -20.61 4.78 -4.83
CA LEU A 481 -20.08 3.63 -5.56
C LEU A 481 -18.62 3.41 -5.19
N ASP A 482 -18.33 2.22 -4.65
CA ASP A 482 -16.98 1.77 -4.37
C ASP A 482 -16.53 0.70 -5.38
N LEU A 483 -15.50 1.04 -6.16
CA LEU A 483 -14.86 0.21 -7.18
C LEU A 483 -13.38 -0.01 -6.88
N GLN A 484 -12.92 0.28 -5.66
CA GLN A 484 -11.50 0.15 -5.33
C GLN A 484 -11.00 -1.30 -5.49
N ARG A 485 -9.70 -1.48 -5.75
CA ARG A 485 -9.08 -2.81 -5.85
C ARG A 485 -9.75 -3.70 -6.90
N ASN A 486 -10.01 -3.12 -8.07
CA ASN A 486 -10.30 -3.88 -9.29
C ASN A 486 -9.09 -3.78 -10.22
N ILE A 487 -9.25 -4.10 -11.50
CA ILE A 487 -8.21 -4.01 -12.53
C ILE A 487 -8.70 -3.09 -13.67
N ILE A 488 -9.41 -2.01 -13.31
CA ILE A 488 -10.07 -1.13 -14.26
C ILE A 488 -9.02 -0.31 -14.99
N PHE A 489 -8.98 -0.43 -16.32
CA PHE A 489 -8.08 0.34 -17.18
C PHE A 489 -8.82 1.24 -18.19
N GLU A 490 -10.15 1.13 -18.30
CA GLU A 490 -10.96 1.93 -19.23
C GLU A 490 -12.34 2.26 -18.65
N ILE A 491 -12.75 3.53 -18.78
CA ILE A 491 -14.07 4.04 -18.44
C ILE A 491 -14.60 4.84 -19.63
N ASP A 492 -15.79 4.51 -20.12
CA ASP A 492 -16.43 5.21 -21.25
C ASP A 492 -17.94 5.35 -21.04
N GLY A 493 -18.43 6.55 -20.72
CA GLY A 493 -19.87 6.81 -20.55
C GLY A 493 -20.55 6.03 -19.40
N ALA A 494 -19.78 5.36 -18.54
CA ALA A 494 -20.32 4.40 -17.57
C ALA A 494 -21.24 4.99 -16.51
N PHE A 495 -21.12 6.30 -16.26
CA PHE A 495 -21.83 7.00 -15.19
C PHE A 495 -22.92 7.95 -15.70
N ASP A 496 -23.18 7.98 -17.01
CA ASP A 496 -24.13 8.91 -17.64
C ASP A 496 -25.57 8.71 -17.15
N SER A 497 -25.91 7.49 -16.73
CA SER A 497 -27.24 7.14 -16.22
C SER A 497 -27.39 7.28 -14.70
N ASN A 498 -26.38 7.84 -14.00
CA ASN A 498 -26.32 7.95 -12.54
C ASN A 498 -26.23 9.42 -12.08
N PRO A 499 -27.28 10.24 -12.32
CA PRO A 499 -27.26 11.68 -12.05
C PRO A 499 -27.20 12.06 -10.56
N LYS A 500 -27.39 11.09 -9.67
CA LYS A 500 -27.37 11.28 -8.21
C LYS A 500 -26.07 10.84 -7.55
N LEU A 501 -25.10 10.34 -8.33
CA LEU A 501 -23.84 9.81 -7.80
C LEU A 501 -23.01 10.95 -7.20
N GLN A 502 -22.73 10.87 -5.90
CA GLN A 502 -22.02 11.91 -5.14
C GLN A 502 -20.62 11.46 -4.73
N ARG A 503 -20.41 10.16 -4.46
CA ARG A 503 -19.11 9.62 -4.05
C ARG A 503 -18.71 8.46 -4.93
N LEU A 504 -17.52 8.56 -5.51
CA LEU A 504 -16.96 7.54 -6.37
C LEU A 504 -15.53 7.21 -5.90
N ASN A 505 -15.30 5.94 -5.61
CA ASN A 505 -13.98 5.43 -5.25
C ASN A 505 -13.46 4.49 -6.34
N LEU A 506 -12.41 4.92 -7.04
CA LEU A 506 -11.68 4.21 -8.09
C LEU A 506 -10.25 3.87 -7.63
N ALA A 507 -9.92 3.98 -6.34
CA ALA A 507 -8.56 3.79 -5.86
C ALA A 507 -8.04 2.37 -6.10
N PHE A 508 -6.71 2.19 -6.24
CA PHE A 508 -6.10 0.87 -6.48
C PHE A 508 -6.69 0.17 -7.72
N ASN A 509 -6.60 0.82 -8.88
CA ASN A 509 -6.96 0.29 -10.18
C ASN A 509 -5.83 0.53 -11.18
N ASP A 510 -6.05 0.21 -12.46
CA ASP A 510 -5.06 0.30 -13.52
C ASP A 510 -5.34 1.48 -14.49
N LEU A 511 -6.00 2.54 -14.02
CA LEU A 511 -6.42 3.65 -14.89
C LEU A 511 -5.21 4.44 -15.41
N PRO A 512 -5.02 4.55 -16.74
CA PRO A 512 -3.92 5.33 -17.30
C PRO A 512 -4.24 6.82 -17.37
N CYS A 513 -5.51 7.21 -17.51
CA CYS A 513 -5.92 8.61 -17.60
C CYS A 513 -7.41 8.79 -17.23
N LEU A 514 -7.79 10.02 -16.90
CA LEU A 514 -9.18 10.46 -16.74
C LEU A 514 -9.41 11.71 -17.59
N THR A 515 -9.74 11.51 -18.86
CA THR A 515 -9.99 12.58 -19.83
C THR A 515 -11.48 12.82 -20.01
N ASP A 516 -11.86 14.05 -20.37
CA ASP A 516 -13.24 14.45 -20.63
C ASP A 516 -14.13 14.30 -19.38
N PHE A 517 -13.61 14.59 -18.19
CA PHE A 517 -14.37 14.46 -16.95
C PHE A 517 -15.53 15.48 -16.90
N HIS A 518 -16.77 14.98 -16.94
CA HIS A 518 -18.01 15.78 -17.03
C HIS A 518 -19.04 15.43 -15.93
N MET A 519 -18.65 14.74 -14.86
CA MET A 519 -19.53 14.33 -13.76
C MET A 519 -19.77 15.47 -12.76
N THR A 520 -20.56 16.48 -13.16
CA THR A 520 -20.77 17.71 -12.39
C THR A 520 -21.47 17.49 -11.05
N GLN A 521 -22.21 16.39 -10.90
CA GLN A 521 -22.93 16.01 -9.67
C GLN A 521 -22.03 15.49 -8.55
N LEU A 522 -20.81 15.06 -8.87
CA LEU A 522 -19.94 14.34 -7.95
C LEU A 522 -19.38 15.30 -6.89
N VAL A 523 -19.35 14.86 -5.64
CA VAL A 523 -18.85 15.62 -4.48
C VAL A 523 -17.47 15.12 -4.06
N VAL A 524 -17.25 13.80 -4.13
CA VAL A 524 -15.96 13.17 -3.78
C VAL A 524 -15.55 12.19 -4.86
N LEU A 525 -14.34 12.39 -5.38
CA LEU A 525 -13.65 11.44 -6.25
C LEU A 525 -12.35 11.00 -5.59
N ASN A 526 -12.23 9.70 -5.32
CA ASN A 526 -10.95 9.10 -4.99
C ASN A 526 -10.48 8.26 -6.18
N ALA A 527 -9.38 8.67 -6.81
CA ALA A 527 -8.71 7.93 -7.88
C ALA A 527 -7.21 7.76 -7.56
N SER A 528 -6.88 7.67 -6.27
CA SER A 528 -5.51 7.42 -5.80
C SER A 528 -5.00 6.02 -6.17
N HIS A 529 -3.69 5.79 -6.12
CA HIS A 529 -3.09 4.48 -6.42
C HIS A 529 -3.54 3.92 -7.78
N ASN A 530 -3.40 4.72 -8.82
CA ASN A 530 -3.62 4.33 -10.22
C ASN A 530 -2.36 4.66 -11.05
N PHE A 531 -2.47 4.65 -12.38
CA PHE A 531 -1.40 5.05 -13.30
C PHE A 531 -1.78 6.32 -14.07
N ILE A 532 -2.56 7.22 -13.46
CA ILE A 532 -3.12 8.40 -14.13
C ILE A 532 -1.99 9.38 -14.46
N ASP A 533 -1.76 9.59 -15.75
CA ASP A 533 -0.82 10.58 -16.28
C ASP A 533 -1.48 11.94 -16.58
N TRP A 534 -2.76 11.91 -16.96
CA TRP A 534 -3.59 13.08 -17.28
C TRP A 534 -4.97 13.00 -16.60
N PHE A 535 -5.32 14.08 -15.90
CA PHE A 535 -6.70 14.39 -15.51
C PHE A 535 -7.16 15.64 -16.26
N ILE A 536 -8.19 15.50 -17.08
CA ILE A 536 -8.73 16.59 -17.92
C ILE A 536 -10.24 16.66 -17.75
N SER A 537 -10.72 17.71 -17.11
CA SER A 537 -12.15 18.03 -17.06
C SER A 537 -12.63 18.74 -18.32
N ARG A 538 -13.92 18.57 -18.62
CA ARG A 538 -14.57 19.19 -19.77
C ARG A 538 -14.76 20.70 -19.51
N GLN A 539 -14.11 21.52 -20.34
CA GLN A 539 -13.96 22.97 -20.14
C GLN A 539 -15.14 23.82 -20.66
N ASP A 540 -15.94 23.28 -21.59
CA ASP A 540 -17.07 23.95 -22.24
C ASP A 540 -18.42 23.76 -21.51
N LEU A 541 -18.40 23.12 -20.34
CA LEU A 541 -19.58 22.98 -19.48
C LEU A 541 -19.86 24.29 -18.73
N ASN A 542 -21.09 24.78 -18.85
CA ASN A 542 -21.58 25.93 -18.08
C ASN A 542 -22.07 25.56 -16.67
N ASP A 543 -22.17 24.26 -16.37
CA ASP A 543 -22.62 23.77 -15.07
C ASP A 543 -21.50 23.84 -14.02
N THR A 544 -21.86 24.18 -12.78
CA THR A 544 -20.91 24.19 -11.66
C THR A 544 -20.67 22.78 -11.14
N PHE A 545 -19.42 22.35 -11.14
CA PHE A 545 -19.00 21.07 -10.56
C PHE A 545 -19.13 21.14 -9.03
N GLN A 546 -19.87 20.19 -8.47
CA GLN A 546 -20.10 20.06 -7.02
C GLN A 546 -18.92 19.38 -6.29
N LEU A 547 -17.84 19.08 -7.01
CA LEU A 547 -16.69 18.34 -6.50
C LEU A 547 -16.01 19.15 -5.39
N GLU A 548 -16.03 18.64 -4.16
CA GLU A 548 -15.37 19.25 -3.01
C GLU A 548 -14.03 18.57 -2.71
N THR A 549 -13.90 17.27 -2.98
CA THR A 549 -12.68 16.50 -2.72
C THR A 549 -12.26 15.69 -3.94
N LEU A 550 -11.03 15.91 -4.38
CA LEU A 550 -10.37 15.16 -5.44
C LEU A 550 -9.06 14.59 -4.91
N ASP A 551 -8.97 13.26 -4.88
CA ASP A 551 -7.74 12.55 -4.53
C ASP A 551 -7.15 11.85 -5.76
N LEU A 552 -5.99 12.32 -6.19
CA LEU A 552 -5.17 11.78 -7.27
C LEU A 552 -3.78 11.38 -6.74
N SER A 553 -3.66 11.10 -5.43
CA SER A 553 -2.40 10.69 -4.82
C SER A 553 -1.89 9.37 -5.39
N ASP A 554 -0.58 9.13 -5.33
CA ASP A 554 0.03 7.87 -5.75
C ASP A 554 -0.34 7.50 -7.20
N ASN A 555 -0.16 8.45 -8.11
CA ASN A 555 -0.34 8.31 -9.55
C ASN A 555 0.97 8.67 -10.29
N THR A 556 0.90 8.79 -11.61
CA THR A 556 2.04 9.13 -12.48
C THR A 556 1.89 10.52 -13.09
N LEU A 557 1.08 11.40 -12.48
CA LEU A 557 0.81 12.74 -13.00
C LEU A 557 2.13 13.47 -13.24
N LEU A 558 2.32 13.88 -14.50
CA LEU A 558 3.47 14.69 -14.90
C LEU A 558 3.18 16.18 -14.78
N PHE A 559 1.91 16.58 -14.72
CA PHE A 559 1.46 17.97 -14.72
C PHE A 559 0.30 18.18 -13.77
N PHE A 560 0.09 19.43 -13.34
CA PHE A 560 -1.08 19.79 -12.54
C PHE A 560 -2.37 19.45 -13.31
N PRO A 561 -3.39 18.88 -12.66
CA PRO A 561 -4.62 18.46 -13.34
C PRO A 561 -5.37 19.66 -13.97
N PHE A 562 -6.03 19.44 -15.12
CA PHE A 562 -6.89 20.46 -15.74
C PHE A 562 -8.28 20.39 -15.09
N LEU A 563 -8.46 21.16 -14.01
CA LEU A 563 -9.69 21.17 -13.22
C LEU A 563 -10.82 21.96 -13.92
N PRO A 564 -12.07 21.81 -13.47
CA PRO A 564 -13.19 22.52 -14.07
C PRO A 564 -13.14 24.03 -13.88
N ASN A 565 -13.65 24.81 -14.84
CA ASN A 565 -13.72 26.28 -14.76
C ASN A 565 -14.70 26.83 -13.73
N HIS A 566 -15.60 26.00 -13.21
CA HIS A 566 -16.55 26.37 -12.16
C HIS A 566 -16.62 25.24 -11.15
N SER A 567 -15.99 25.39 -9.99
CA SER A 567 -15.86 24.30 -9.02
C SER A 567 -16.06 24.74 -7.57
N HIS A 568 -16.46 23.79 -6.73
CA HIS A 568 -16.45 23.93 -5.28
C HIS A 568 -15.29 23.17 -4.63
N LEU A 569 -14.20 22.96 -5.37
CA LEU A 569 -13.09 22.11 -4.92
C LEU A 569 -12.42 22.73 -3.70
N ARG A 570 -12.40 21.98 -2.60
CA ARG A 570 -11.79 22.38 -1.32
C ARG A 570 -10.54 21.58 -1.01
N ASN A 571 -10.57 20.28 -1.31
CA ASN A 571 -9.48 19.37 -0.96
C ASN A 571 -8.92 18.74 -2.24
N LEU A 572 -7.65 19.05 -2.53
CA LEU A 572 -6.94 18.49 -3.67
C LEU A 572 -5.70 17.75 -3.18
N TYR A 573 -5.71 16.43 -3.30
CA TYR A 573 -4.60 15.57 -2.92
C TYR A 573 -3.85 15.09 -4.17
N LEU A 574 -2.58 15.48 -4.29
CA LEU A 574 -1.69 15.15 -5.41
C LEU A 574 -0.39 14.49 -4.92
N SER A 575 -0.39 13.93 -3.72
CA SER A 575 0.82 13.38 -3.12
C SER A 575 1.39 12.19 -3.92
N HIS A 576 2.70 11.95 -3.85
CA HIS A 576 3.41 10.86 -4.51
C HIS A 576 3.14 10.75 -6.02
N ASN A 577 3.18 11.89 -6.71
CA ASN A 577 3.16 11.95 -8.18
C ASN A 577 4.55 12.33 -8.72
N SER A 578 4.65 12.55 -10.03
CA SER A 578 5.87 12.96 -10.72
C SER A 578 5.74 14.35 -11.36
N LEU A 579 5.05 15.26 -10.67
CA LEU A 579 4.69 16.57 -11.22
C LEU A 579 5.93 17.39 -11.62
N ARG A 580 5.90 17.93 -12.83
CA ARG A 580 6.90 18.81 -13.44
C ARG A 580 6.21 20.04 -14.06
N PHE A 581 6.92 21.16 -14.10
CA PHE A 581 6.47 22.40 -14.76
C PHE A 581 7.21 22.62 -16.10
N TYR A 582 6.60 23.38 -17.01
CA TYR A 582 6.80 23.41 -18.48
C TYR A 582 8.19 23.79 -19.06
N GLU A 583 9.29 23.82 -18.30
CA GLU A 583 10.52 24.52 -18.71
C GLU A 583 11.31 23.94 -19.93
N ARG A 584 10.80 22.98 -20.71
CA ARG A 584 11.59 22.37 -21.81
C ARG A 584 10.89 22.04 -23.13
N LEU A 585 9.65 22.44 -23.36
CA LEU A 585 9.01 22.22 -24.69
C LEU A 585 9.16 23.40 -25.66
N ALA A 586 9.54 24.59 -25.18
CA ALA A 586 9.93 25.69 -26.05
C ALA A 586 11.43 25.66 -26.29
N ASP A 587 11.85 25.07 -27.41
CA ASP A 587 13.08 25.53 -28.06
C ASP A 587 12.95 27.06 -28.25
N ASN A 588 14.07 27.75 -28.01
CA ASN A 588 14.26 29.20 -27.85
C ASN A 588 13.81 30.11 -29.03
N ALA A 589 12.77 29.78 -29.79
CA ALA A 589 12.44 30.41 -31.06
C ALA A 589 10.95 30.53 -31.46
N THR A 590 9.95 30.25 -30.59
CA THR A 590 8.54 30.38 -31.01
C THR A 590 7.66 31.18 -30.04
N PHE A 591 7.06 32.22 -30.63
CA PHE A 591 6.15 33.25 -30.15
C PHE A 591 5.22 32.91 -28.96
N PRO A 592 4.86 33.92 -28.13
CA PRO A 592 4.00 33.81 -26.94
C PRO A 592 2.52 33.50 -27.24
N ASN A 593 2.20 32.93 -28.41
CA ASN A 593 0.84 32.59 -28.86
C ASN A 593 0.79 31.17 -29.48
N SER A 594 1.70 30.27 -29.11
CA SER A 594 1.69 28.91 -29.62
C SER A 594 0.66 28.04 -28.87
N THR A 595 -0.54 27.90 -29.45
CA THR A 595 -1.46 26.81 -29.08
C THR A 595 -0.80 25.48 -29.43
N THR A 596 -0.56 24.63 -28.44
CA THR A 596 -0.05 23.28 -28.69
C THR A 596 -1.25 22.34 -28.69
N THR A 597 -1.54 21.72 -29.82
CA THR A 597 -2.56 20.67 -29.91
C THR A 597 -1.90 19.33 -29.62
N VAL A 598 -2.26 18.71 -28.50
CA VAL A 598 -1.90 17.33 -28.21
C VAL A 598 -3.05 16.45 -28.70
N GLU A 599 -2.72 15.53 -29.60
CA GLU A 599 -3.68 14.57 -30.13
C GLU A 599 -3.68 13.35 -29.20
N PHE A 600 -4.81 13.13 -28.51
CA PHE A 600 -5.02 11.97 -27.68
C PHE A 600 -5.86 10.95 -28.44
N TYR A 601 -5.41 9.70 -28.41
CA TYR A 601 -6.19 8.58 -28.90
C TYR A 601 -6.79 7.88 -27.68
N ASN A 602 -8.11 7.84 -27.59
CA ASN A 602 -8.72 6.93 -26.63
C ASN A 602 -8.49 5.47 -27.08
N LEU A 603 -8.77 4.50 -26.21
CA LEU A 603 -8.56 3.07 -26.50
C LEU A 603 -9.43 2.57 -27.69
N LYS A 604 -10.51 3.26 -28.03
CA LYS A 604 -11.33 3.05 -29.24
C LYS A 604 -10.74 3.73 -30.50
N LYS A 605 -9.54 4.31 -30.42
CA LYS A 605 -8.83 5.08 -31.46
C LYS A 605 -9.54 6.35 -31.91
N TYR A 606 -10.51 6.85 -31.15
CA TYR A 606 -11.08 8.17 -31.39
C TYR A 606 -10.04 9.22 -31.04
N LYS A 607 -9.79 10.08 -32.01
CA LYS A 607 -8.88 11.21 -31.89
C LYS A 607 -9.61 12.34 -31.19
N SER A 608 -9.20 12.64 -29.96
CA SER A 608 -9.57 13.87 -29.26
C SER A 608 -8.37 14.82 -29.30
N ASN A 609 -8.62 16.05 -29.76
CA ASN A 609 -7.58 17.06 -29.83
C ASN A 609 -7.78 17.98 -28.63
N VAL A 610 -6.85 17.97 -27.69
CA VAL A 610 -6.81 19.00 -26.65
C VAL A 610 -5.88 20.08 -27.16
N THR A 611 -6.46 21.24 -27.50
CA THR A 611 -5.70 22.44 -27.90
C THR A 611 -5.64 23.34 -26.68
N THR A 612 -4.51 23.38 -26.00
CA THR A 612 -4.30 24.33 -24.89
C THR A 612 -3.21 25.32 -25.26
N GLN A 613 -3.35 26.55 -24.76
CA GLN A 613 -2.21 27.45 -24.64
C GLN A 613 -1.48 27.05 -23.38
N LEU A 614 -0.56 26.09 -23.41
CA LEU A 614 0.19 25.56 -22.23
C LEU A 614 0.90 26.62 -21.35
N TRP A 615 0.70 27.91 -21.63
CA TRP A 615 1.32 29.14 -21.12
C TRP A 615 0.31 30.12 -20.48
N ASP A 616 -0.98 29.78 -20.38
CA ASP A 616 -2.00 30.64 -19.76
C ASP A 616 -2.23 30.21 -18.31
N ASP A 617 -1.89 31.10 -17.37
CA ASP A 617 -2.01 30.92 -15.91
C ASP A 617 -3.48 30.66 -15.47
N GLY A 618 -4.46 30.89 -16.35
CA GLY A 618 -5.87 30.54 -16.16
C GLY A 618 -6.26 29.08 -16.44
N LEU A 619 -5.34 28.21 -16.86
CA LEU A 619 -5.68 26.85 -17.33
C LEU A 619 -5.84 25.78 -16.24
N HIS A 620 -5.54 26.10 -15.00
CA HIS A 620 -5.67 25.17 -13.88
C HIS A 620 -7.13 24.97 -13.44
N GLY A 621 -8.09 25.67 -14.06
CA GLY A 621 -9.49 25.67 -13.68
C GLY A 621 -9.77 26.57 -12.47
N ASP A 622 -10.99 26.50 -11.94
CA ASP A 622 -11.40 27.25 -10.76
C ASP A 622 -10.94 26.55 -9.48
N ILE A 623 -9.87 27.09 -8.91
CA ILE A 623 -9.30 26.71 -7.62
C ILE A 623 -9.65 27.69 -6.49
N SER A 624 -10.55 28.67 -6.74
CA SER A 624 -10.87 29.77 -5.81
C SER A 624 -11.39 29.32 -4.44
N SER A 625 -11.97 28.11 -4.37
CA SER A 625 -12.52 27.53 -3.15
C SER A 625 -11.55 26.61 -2.40
N LEU A 626 -10.34 26.40 -2.92
CA LEU A 626 -9.39 25.41 -2.41
C LEU A 626 -8.96 25.76 -0.98
N GLU A 627 -9.11 24.81 -0.05
CA GLU A 627 -8.75 24.92 1.37
C GLU A 627 -7.47 24.12 1.64
N ILE A 628 -7.38 22.88 1.14
CA ILE A 628 -6.25 21.96 1.31
C ILE A 628 -5.64 21.59 -0.04
N LEU A 629 -4.32 21.73 -0.15
CA LEU A 629 -3.53 21.24 -1.28
C LEU A 629 -2.36 20.36 -0.76
N ASP A 630 -2.34 19.09 -1.13
CA ASP A 630 -1.27 18.15 -0.76
C ASP A 630 -0.39 17.81 -1.96
N LEU A 631 0.90 18.13 -1.84
CA LEU A 631 1.93 17.96 -2.88
C LEU A 631 3.08 17.05 -2.40
N ARG A 632 2.99 16.39 -1.23
CA ARG A 632 4.06 15.53 -0.69
C ARG A 632 4.57 14.51 -1.70
N GLY A 633 5.83 14.11 -1.63
CA GLY A 633 6.39 13.05 -2.46
C GLY A 633 6.54 13.39 -3.95
N ASN A 634 6.22 14.61 -4.39
CA ASN A 634 6.48 15.07 -5.75
C ASN A 634 7.94 15.51 -5.93
N GLN A 635 8.49 15.25 -7.11
CA GLN A 635 9.84 15.65 -7.50
C GLN A 635 9.77 16.71 -8.61
N PHE A 636 9.73 17.99 -8.22
CA PHE A 636 9.72 19.08 -9.18
C PHE A 636 11.11 19.21 -9.83
N SER A 637 11.23 18.80 -11.10
CA SER A 637 12.50 18.93 -11.84
C SER A 637 12.56 20.26 -12.59
N GLY A 638 13.25 21.26 -12.05
CA GLY A 638 13.45 22.55 -12.71
C GLY A 638 13.25 23.73 -11.75
N SER A 639 13.68 24.91 -12.18
CA SER A 639 13.35 26.16 -11.49
C SER A 639 11.85 26.34 -11.63
N LEU A 640 11.12 26.17 -10.52
CA LEU A 640 9.71 26.51 -10.43
C LEU A 640 9.54 27.93 -10.98
N TYR A 641 8.63 28.17 -11.93
CA TYR A 641 8.40 29.54 -12.39
C TYR A 641 7.04 30.11 -12.01
N GLU A 642 5.99 29.30 -11.85
CA GLU A 642 4.74 29.76 -11.23
C GLU A 642 3.77 28.58 -11.05
N LEU A 643 3.30 28.36 -9.81
CA LEU A 643 1.99 27.74 -9.57
C LEU A 643 1.18 28.84 -8.89
N ASP A 644 0.40 29.57 -9.67
CA ASP A 644 -0.44 30.64 -9.14
C ASP A 644 -1.67 30.04 -8.43
N VAL A 645 -1.57 29.90 -7.11
CA VAL A 645 -2.70 29.58 -6.23
C VAL A 645 -3.26 30.83 -5.56
N SER A 646 -2.99 32.00 -6.14
CA SER A 646 -3.45 33.26 -5.58
C SER A 646 -4.97 33.40 -5.69
N ASN A 647 -5.57 34.11 -4.73
CA ASN A 647 -7.03 34.32 -4.65
C ASN A 647 -7.87 33.07 -4.35
N ASN A 648 -7.30 32.11 -3.62
CA ASN A 648 -8.03 30.93 -3.12
C ASN A 648 -8.42 31.06 -1.63
N ARG A 649 -8.98 29.99 -1.04
CA ARG A 649 -9.32 29.89 0.39
C ARG A 649 -8.32 29.04 1.19
N LEU A 650 -7.10 28.89 0.66
CA LEU A 650 -6.12 27.93 1.16
C LEU A 650 -5.79 28.20 2.62
N ASN A 651 -5.98 27.17 3.46
CA ASN A 651 -5.58 27.16 4.86
C ASN A 651 -4.40 26.22 5.12
N GLN A 652 -4.19 25.23 4.25
CA GLN A 652 -3.19 24.19 4.47
C GLN A 652 -2.55 23.77 3.14
N ILE A 653 -1.23 23.87 3.07
CA ILE A 653 -0.43 23.25 2.02
C ILE A 653 0.48 22.22 2.67
N VAL A 654 0.38 20.98 2.18
CA VAL A 654 1.11 19.84 2.72
C VAL A 654 2.20 19.45 1.72
N ALA A 655 3.46 19.55 2.12
CA ALA A 655 4.61 19.16 1.32
C ALA A 655 5.73 18.64 2.25
N ASP A 656 6.57 17.74 1.76
CA ASP A 656 7.72 17.24 2.52
C ASP A 656 9.00 18.02 2.20
N GLU A 657 10.04 17.85 3.01
CA GLU A 657 11.33 18.54 2.86
C GLU A 657 11.96 18.32 1.46
N GLY A 658 11.75 17.15 0.86
CA GLY A 658 12.24 16.84 -0.49
C GLY A 658 11.51 17.66 -1.56
N THR A 659 10.17 17.62 -1.55
CA THR A 659 9.31 18.44 -2.41
C THR A 659 9.62 19.94 -2.23
N LEU A 660 9.76 20.41 -0.99
CA LEU A 660 10.08 21.80 -0.63
C LEU A 660 11.50 22.22 -1.06
N SER A 661 12.48 21.33 -0.98
CA SER A 661 13.86 21.59 -1.46
C SER A 661 13.95 21.73 -2.98
N THR A 662 13.05 21.07 -3.71
CA THR A 662 12.91 21.20 -5.17
C THR A 662 12.07 22.39 -5.62
N LEU A 663 11.25 22.94 -4.72
CA LEU A 663 10.51 24.19 -4.88
C LEU A 663 11.47 25.39 -4.70
N GLY A 664 12.60 25.41 -5.40
CA GLY A 664 13.68 26.40 -5.24
C GLY A 664 13.34 27.82 -5.71
N ASN A 665 12.09 28.11 -6.08
CA ASN A 665 11.62 29.44 -6.49
C ASN A 665 10.07 29.51 -6.44
N LEU A 666 9.46 29.49 -5.25
CA LEU A 666 8.00 29.65 -5.10
C LEU A 666 7.60 31.13 -5.24
N THR A 667 7.23 31.56 -6.45
CA THR A 667 6.61 32.87 -6.69
C THR A 667 5.08 32.78 -6.59
N TYR A 668 4.45 33.79 -5.98
CA TYR A 668 3.00 34.02 -5.84
C TYR A 668 2.20 33.09 -4.90
N PHE A 669 2.51 33.14 -3.60
CA PHE A 669 1.77 32.43 -2.56
C PHE A 669 0.80 33.38 -1.84
N ASN A 670 -0.37 33.66 -2.43
CA ASN A 670 -1.39 34.46 -1.74
C ASN A 670 -2.16 33.58 -0.74
N LEU A 671 -1.58 33.38 0.44
CA LEU A 671 -2.19 32.64 1.55
C LEU A 671 -3.15 33.52 2.35
N LYS A 672 -4.44 33.38 2.08
CA LYS A 672 -5.48 34.06 2.87
C LYS A 672 -5.64 33.56 4.32
N ALA A 673 -4.68 32.80 4.87
CA ALA A 673 -4.78 32.14 6.17
C ALA A 673 -3.49 32.20 6.99
N GLU A 674 -3.65 32.11 8.32
CA GLU A 674 -2.58 32.08 9.32
C GLU A 674 -1.48 31.07 8.96
N ILE A 675 -0.26 31.55 8.73
CA ILE A 675 0.90 30.68 8.53
C ILE A 675 1.27 30.04 9.88
N SER A 676 1.02 28.74 10.02
CA SER A 676 1.46 28.00 11.21
C SER A 676 3.00 27.92 11.26
N THR A 677 3.57 27.87 12.46
CA THR A 677 5.03 27.74 12.67
C THR A 677 5.62 26.49 12.01
N ASP A 678 4.83 25.42 11.90
CA ASP A 678 5.23 24.17 11.27
C ASP A 678 5.41 24.34 9.75
N THR A 679 4.58 25.16 9.10
CA THR A 679 4.61 25.42 7.66
C THR A 679 5.91 26.11 7.23
N VAL A 680 6.42 27.09 8.00
CA VAL A 680 7.64 27.86 7.64
C VAL A 680 8.93 27.16 8.07
N SER A 681 8.87 26.33 9.12
CA SER A 681 10.03 25.53 9.52
C SER A 681 10.46 24.50 8.46
N ALA A 682 9.55 24.14 7.55
CA ALA A 682 9.79 23.22 6.44
C ALA A 682 10.40 23.89 5.19
N TRP A 683 10.48 25.22 5.16
CA TRP A 683 10.81 26.02 3.98
C TRP A 683 12.28 26.46 3.90
N LEU A 684 13.21 25.72 4.52
CA LEU A 684 14.64 26.06 4.70
C LEU A 684 15.45 26.27 3.40
N SER A 685 14.84 26.21 2.21
CA SER A 685 15.48 26.39 0.91
C SER A 685 14.79 27.43 0.01
N LEU A 686 13.76 28.13 0.50
CA LEU A 686 13.07 29.17 -0.27
C LEU A 686 13.98 30.35 -0.57
N THR A 687 14.02 30.79 -1.83
CA THR A 687 14.68 32.03 -2.27
C THR A 687 13.69 33.18 -2.48
N HIS A 688 12.45 32.90 -2.85
CA HIS A 688 11.41 33.93 -3.05
C HIS A 688 10.17 33.56 -2.26
N LEU A 689 9.61 34.53 -1.52
CA LEU A 689 8.37 34.40 -0.75
C LEU A 689 7.54 35.69 -0.90
N GLU A 690 6.34 35.61 -1.45
CA GLU A 690 5.46 36.77 -1.66
C GLU A 690 4.17 36.58 -0.85
N LEU A 691 3.99 37.39 0.19
CA LEU A 691 2.88 37.34 1.14
C LEU A 691 2.06 38.64 1.16
N SER A 692 2.21 39.51 0.17
CA SER A 692 1.45 40.77 0.09
C SER A 692 -0.07 40.52 0.06
N ASP A 693 -0.83 41.51 0.53
CA ASP A 693 -2.30 41.57 0.58
C ASP A 693 -2.99 40.58 1.54
N ASN A 694 -2.21 39.95 2.43
CA ASN A 694 -2.73 39.08 3.50
C ASN A 694 -3.04 39.87 4.78
N THR A 695 -4.22 40.48 4.83
CA THR A 695 -4.68 41.27 6.00
C THR A 695 -4.91 40.38 7.22
N GLY A 696 -4.06 40.50 8.24
CA GLY A 696 -4.16 39.71 9.49
C GLY A 696 -3.08 38.63 9.65
N LEU A 697 -2.11 38.59 8.75
CA LEU A 697 -0.93 37.72 8.87
C LEU A 697 -0.13 38.07 10.14
N VAL A 698 0.17 37.08 11.00
CA VAL A 698 1.05 37.23 12.17
C VAL A 698 2.39 36.55 11.89
N VAL A 699 3.42 37.36 11.63
CA VAL A 699 4.77 36.87 11.31
C VAL A 699 5.71 37.18 12.46
N GLN A 700 5.78 36.32 13.47
CA GLN A 700 6.59 36.64 14.68
C GLN A 700 7.77 35.70 14.98
N GLN A 701 7.79 34.44 14.48
CA GLN A 701 8.91 33.51 14.75
C GLN A 701 9.28 32.62 13.55
N SER A 702 8.34 32.38 12.65
CA SER A 702 8.43 31.35 11.62
C SER A 702 9.42 31.72 10.50
N ILE A 703 9.52 33.00 10.10
CA ILE A 703 10.38 33.43 8.97
C ILE A 703 11.88 33.39 9.31
N GLN A 704 12.28 33.38 10.59
CA GLN A 704 13.70 33.32 10.98
C GLN A 704 14.42 32.06 10.46
N SER A 705 13.71 30.96 10.23
CA SER A 705 14.26 29.74 9.61
C SER A 705 14.68 29.95 8.14
N LEU A 706 14.15 30.98 7.46
CA LEU A 706 14.44 31.32 6.07
C LEU A 706 15.65 32.25 5.91
N SER A 707 16.29 32.61 7.03
CA SER A 707 17.32 33.65 7.09
C SER A 707 18.67 33.29 6.46
N GLU A 708 18.81 32.12 5.84
CA GLU A 708 20.03 31.77 5.08
C GLU A 708 19.78 31.61 3.57
N THR A 709 18.52 31.50 3.14
CA THR A 709 18.16 31.15 1.75
C THR A 709 17.34 32.22 1.04
N LEU A 710 16.64 33.07 1.78
CA LEU A 710 15.65 33.99 1.22
C LEU A 710 16.31 35.20 0.55
N GLN A 711 15.96 35.41 -0.73
CA GLN A 711 16.40 36.50 -1.60
C GLN A 711 15.30 37.55 -1.86
N HIS A 712 14.02 37.17 -1.78
CA HIS A 712 12.85 38.06 -1.90
C HIS A 712 11.79 37.74 -0.84
N LEU A 713 11.25 38.78 -0.20
CA LEU A 713 10.14 38.71 0.76
C LEU A 713 9.15 39.84 0.49
N GLY A 714 7.95 39.54 0.01
CA GLY A 714 6.89 40.54 -0.11
C GLY A 714 5.90 40.50 1.04
N LEU A 715 5.63 41.66 1.65
CA LEU A 715 4.75 41.82 2.82
C LEU A 715 3.81 43.04 2.69
N GLY A 716 3.61 43.55 1.47
CA GLY A 716 2.76 44.71 1.21
C GLY A 716 1.33 44.51 1.73
N HIS A 717 0.71 45.53 2.32
CA HIS A 717 -0.68 45.51 2.82
C HIS A 717 -1.05 44.40 3.84
N THR A 718 -0.09 43.71 4.46
CA THR A 718 -0.35 42.64 5.45
C THR A 718 -0.77 43.13 6.84
N HIS A 719 -0.54 44.42 7.15
CA HIS A 719 -0.73 45.02 8.49
C HIS A 719 0.13 44.40 9.61
N THR A 720 1.18 43.65 9.25
CA THR A 720 2.15 43.07 10.20
C THR A 720 2.92 44.17 10.95
N GLN A 721 3.14 43.97 12.25
CA GLN A 721 3.92 44.87 13.12
C GLN A 721 4.99 44.05 13.88
N ASP A 722 6.13 44.67 14.21
CA ASP A 722 7.23 44.08 14.99
C ASP A 722 7.87 42.82 14.40
N LEU A 723 8.37 42.92 13.16
CA LEU A 723 9.19 41.89 12.53
C LEU A 723 10.65 42.02 12.95
N ASP A 724 11.19 40.96 13.58
CA ASP A 724 12.61 40.82 13.84
C ASP A 724 13.32 40.35 12.57
N PHE A 725 14.28 41.12 12.06
CA PHE A 725 15.12 40.76 10.91
C PHE A 725 16.56 40.42 11.32
N SER A 726 16.86 40.33 12.61
CA SER A 726 18.22 40.13 13.13
C SER A 726 18.91 38.87 12.60
N GLY A 727 18.17 37.79 12.33
CA GLY A 727 18.71 36.58 11.70
C GLY A 727 19.14 36.76 10.24
N PHE A 728 18.63 37.78 9.52
CA PHE A 728 18.84 37.97 8.09
C PHE A 728 20.14 38.72 7.71
N LYS A 729 21.00 39.00 8.68
CA LYS A 729 22.22 39.84 8.60
C LYS A 729 23.23 39.48 7.49
N ARG A 730 23.14 38.28 6.88
CA ARG A 730 24.07 37.81 5.85
C ARG A 730 23.39 37.35 4.54
N ASN A 731 22.12 37.67 4.33
CA ASN A 731 21.44 37.28 3.09
C ASN A 731 21.86 38.15 1.91
N PRO A 732 22.04 37.56 0.71
CA PRO A 732 22.34 38.29 -0.51
C PRO A 732 21.05 38.89 -1.11
N PHE A 733 20.45 39.86 -0.42
CA PHE A 733 19.22 40.50 -0.92
C PHE A 733 19.47 41.28 -2.21
N ASN A 734 18.62 41.07 -3.21
CA ASN A 734 18.68 41.79 -4.49
C ASN A 734 18.04 43.19 -4.38
N CYS A 735 18.88 44.23 -4.39
CA CYS A 735 18.48 45.62 -4.15
C CYS A 735 17.59 46.26 -5.25
N CYS A 736 17.36 45.54 -6.36
CA CYS A 736 16.40 45.94 -7.40
C CYS A 736 14.98 45.36 -7.17
N GLN A 737 14.82 44.38 -6.28
CA GLN A 737 13.53 43.73 -5.97
C GLN A 737 13.04 44.05 -4.54
N THR A 738 13.85 44.72 -3.72
CA THR A 738 13.51 45.15 -2.36
C THR A 738 12.76 46.49 -2.30
N GLU A 739 11.79 46.69 -3.18
CA GLU A 739 10.96 47.92 -3.20
C GLU A 739 10.07 48.02 -1.94
N TRP A 740 9.66 46.88 -1.37
CA TRP A 740 9.00 46.78 -0.08
C TRP A 740 9.87 47.33 1.07
N PHE A 741 11.18 47.03 1.08
CA PHE A 741 12.12 47.50 2.11
C PHE A 741 12.21 49.05 2.14
N ARG A 742 12.29 49.67 0.94
CA ARG A 742 12.26 51.14 0.80
C ARG A 742 10.90 51.73 1.18
N THR A 743 9.81 51.01 0.92
CA THR A 743 8.45 51.42 1.28
C THR A 743 8.23 51.41 2.80
N PHE A 744 8.75 50.41 3.52
CA PHE A 744 8.71 50.39 4.99
C PHE A 744 9.64 51.42 5.63
N GLU A 745 10.82 51.66 5.03
CA GLU A 745 11.75 52.71 5.45
C GLU A 745 11.14 54.12 5.34
N THR A 746 10.42 54.39 4.24
CA THR A 746 9.78 55.69 4.00
C THR A 746 8.48 55.89 4.77
N THR A 747 7.69 54.83 4.98
CA THR A 747 6.39 54.93 5.66
C THR A 747 6.47 54.84 7.19
N LYS A 748 7.56 54.32 7.76
CA LYS A 748 7.75 54.10 9.22
C LYS A 748 6.60 53.30 9.87
N THR A 749 5.94 52.45 9.09
CA THR A 749 4.74 51.70 9.52
C THR A 749 5.08 50.43 10.30
N ILE A 750 6.32 49.93 10.18
CA ILE A 750 6.81 48.72 10.85
C ILE A 750 8.09 49.05 11.63
N ASN A 751 8.18 48.59 12.88
CA ASN A 751 9.39 48.67 13.70
C ASN A 751 10.30 47.48 13.33
N MET A 752 11.41 47.74 12.62
CA MET A 752 12.33 46.69 12.16
C MET A 752 13.54 46.60 13.10
N VAL A 753 13.68 45.47 13.80
CA VAL A 753 14.86 45.19 14.65
C VAL A 753 15.99 44.62 13.79
N GLY A 754 17.21 45.17 13.90
CA GLY A 754 18.38 44.75 13.10
C GLY A 754 18.50 45.42 11.72
N GLN A 755 17.76 46.51 11.46
CA GLN A 755 17.74 47.21 10.17
C GLN A 755 19.13 47.63 9.65
N SER A 756 20.03 48.06 10.54
CA SER A 756 21.39 48.48 10.18
C SER A 756 22.30 47.33 9.75
N ASP A 757 21.86 46.09 9.91
CA ASP A 757 22.66 44.89 9.70
C ASP A 757 22.35 44.17 8.38
N ILE A 758 21.44 44.70 7.55
CA ILE A 758 21.11 44.12 6.23
C ILE A 758 22.08 44.66 5.18
N GLU A 759 22.91 43.79 4.59
CA GLU A 759 23.82 44.12 3.48
C GLU A 759 23.18 43.78 2.12
N CYS A 760 23.52 44.56 1.11
CA CYS A 760 22.85 44.58 -0.18
C CYS A 760 23.88 44.30 -1.28
N GLU A 761 23.74 43.20 -2.03
CA GLU A 761 24.70 42.84 -3.08
C GLU A 761 24.22 43.35 -4.45
N ASP A 762 24.99 44.30 -5.03
CA ASP A 762 24.80 44.71 -6.41
C ASP A 762 25.28 43.59 -7.36
N PRO A 763 24.49 43.17 -8.37
CA PRO A 763 24.93 42.13 -9.30
C PRO A 763 26.15 42.60 -10.12
N PRO A 764 27.07 41.69 -10.47
CA PRO A 764 28.32 42.03 -11.15
C PRO A 764 28.08 42.77 -12.47
N THR A 765 28.98 43.71 -12.78
CA THR A 765 28.91 44.80 -13.79
C THR A 765 28.43 44.43 -15.20
N ILE A 766 28.40 43.14 -15.59
CA ILE A 766 27.90 42.68 -16.89
C ILE A 766 26.36 42.59 -16.91
N LEU A 767 25.71 42.32 -15.77
CA LEU A 767 24.25 42.31 -15.61
C LEU A 767 23.63 43.71 -15.41
N GLN A 768 24.45 44.71 -15.04
CA GLN A 768 23.98 46.07 -14.74
C GLN A 768 23.32 46.80 -15.93
N LYS A 769 23.65 46.46 -17.18
CA LYS A 769 23.07 47.13 -18.36
C LYS A 769 21.64 46.67 -18.70
N SER A 770 21.27 45.43 -18.36
CA SER A 770 19.91 44.90 -18.58
C SER A 770 19.00 45.23 -17.38
N ILE A 771 19.55 45.14 -16.16
CA ILE A 771 18.80 45.34 -14.91
C ILE A 771 18.45 46.82 -14.67
N LYS A 772 19.36 47.78 -14.99
CA LYS A 772 19.05 49.23 -14.85
C LYS A 772 17.86 49.72 -15.68
N LYS A 773 17.45 49.00 -16.73
CA LYS A 773 16.24 49.33 -17.51
C LYS A 773 14.94 48.85 -16.85
N LYS A 774 14.99 47.85 -15.96
CA LYS A 774 13.83 47.36 -15.20
C LYS A 774 13.65 48.06 -13.85
N CYS A 775 14.73 48.49 -13.17
CA CYS A 775 14.62 49.11 -11.84
C CYS A 775 14.15 50.60 -11.83
N LEU A 776 13.70 51.16 -12.96
CA LEU A 776 13.33 52.59 -13.11
C LEU A 776 12.01 52.81 -13.87
N LYS A 777 11.02 51.93 -13.71
CA LYS A 777 9.64 52.24 -14.14
C LYS A 777 8.65 51.97 -13.01
N PRO A 778 8.10 53.02 -12.38
CA PRO A 778 6.84 52.87 -11.66
C PRO A 778 5.76 52.68 -12.74
N THR A 779 5.27 51.46 -12.93
CA THR A 779 3.98 51.28 -13.61
C THR A 779 2.90 51.56 -12.58
N SER A 780 2.47 52.81 -12.51
CA SER A 780 1.11 53.13 -12.13
C SER A 780 0.18 52.52 -13.17
N TYR A 781 -0.59 51.50 -12.80
CA TYR A 781 -1.99 51.29 -13.21
C TYR A 781 -2.63 50.26 -12.29
#